data_AF-A0A495JKE6-F1
#
_entry.id   AF-A0A495JKE6-F1
#
_cell.length_a   1.000
_cell.length_b   1.000
_cell.length_c   1.000
_cell.angle_alpha   90.00
_cell.angle_beta   90.00
_cell.angle_gamma   90.00
#
_symmetry.space_group_name_H-M   'P 1'
#
loop_
_entity.id
_entity.type
_entity.pdbx_description
1 polymer ?
#
loop_
_entity_poly.entity_id
_entity_poly.type
_entity_poly.pdbx_seq_one_letter_code
_entity_poly.pdbx_strand_id
1 'polypeptide(L)'
;MRLIVRAVRLRINTDDGALGRTIELSSGLNVIQAGNNRGKTQIVQGIIYALGMERMLSARAHAPLGSALTSEIIAERDGQEVTMPVASSWVAVELDNGMGEILTAQRYIKHPTFRPDLVRVWSEPAVTRQTPESRPTDYFLHSAGSVQGERGFHALLMRFLGWELPGVVDYAGKPVLLYPDVIFPFLIVDQQAWVSSGPRKVERYQIREPVRRAAEFLLRLEGPLARRRREELDRSINDLQIEWTSTLSALKGQASAIGGRIVGVPERPAGSVARTTFAQPTDLGGAMLQIVREGEWLPAEDLLRNLHAELNAAVAAIDAASQNGPTDTELRRQIDDVREELNDVLAAARLLEQDLTMAEAQLAALDRRIDGLQEERDRNRDIATLIRLGSETSAQHIADHNCPTCKQSLDSVESAELGPTLDVGETIGLLNAQLSTASAMRERSRIVAEQSANVYSAMQREIDHLRVQLRSLEGDAVTPNQIPKSGDIARRISAEIRRDEIQRAMDSFDIKQRSLIETAAAIAAARNELNALPAGLSESDLEVLRSVGSLMRQRLQASGFGSYAPSLVQIDVDSLQPVRQGFDVDTDASASDVVRIKLAYLDSIRQIGRERGTHPGLLVLDEPRQQDMELDDYEAVLRYLSEGHDGLSQVIVTSTTAMTHLRASLEGAGVLFVELGSERLLDWDARNDHLDR
;
A
#
# COMPACT_ATOMS: atom_id res chain seq x y z
N MET A 1 5.94 -2.00 24.89
CA MET A 1 7.28 -2.31 24.33
C MET A 1 8.32 -1.60 25.19
N ARG A 2 9.53 -2.14 25.33
CA ARG A 2 10.58 -1.55 26.19
C ARG A 2 11.96 -1.79 25.58
N LEU A 3 12.84 -0.80 25.64
CA LEU A 3 14.26 -0.88 25.33
C LEU A 3 15.06 -0.16 26.43
N ILE A 4 15.97 -0.87 27.07
CA ILE A 4 16.92 -0.34 28.04
C ILE A 4 18.33 -0.62 27.53
N VAL A 5 19.15 0.41 27.42
CA VAL A 5 20.60 0.29 27.26
C VAL A 5 21.18 0.00 28.65
N ARG A 6 21.69 -1.21 28.87
CA ARG A 6 22.27 -1.65 30.15
C ARG A 6 23.72 -1.23 30.29
N ALA A 7 24.47 -1.31 29.20
CA ALA A 7 25.86 -0.90 29.19
C ALA A 7 26.33 -0.48 27.80
N VAL A 8 27.29 0.44 27.78
CA VAL A 8 28.02 0.85 26.58
C VAL A 8 29.50 0.68 26.86
N ARG A 9 30.23 0.00 25.97
CA ARG A 9 31.68 -0.14 26.05
C ARG A 9 32.32 0.40 24.78
N LEU A 10 33.36 1.22 24.96
CA LEU A 10 34.25 1.67 23.89
C LEU A 10 35.63 1.10 24.17
N ARG A 11 36.28 0.59 23.13
CA ARG A 11 37.59 -0.06 23.23
C ARG A 11 38.48 0.30 22.04
N ILE A 12 39.74 0.54 22.35
CA ILE A 12 40.81 0.85 21.41
C ILE A 12 42.00 -0.02 21.79
N ASN A 13 42.56 -0.71 20.80
CA ASN A 13 43.78 -1.47 20.95
C ASN A 13 44.88 -0.77 20.14
N THR A 14 45.99 -0.48 20.78
CA THR A 14 47.24 -0.02 20.16
C THR A 14 48.33 -1.07 20.40
N ASP A 15 49.48 -0.92 19.74
CA ASP A 15 50.64 -1.79 19.98
C ASP A 15 51.18 -1.66 21.42
N ASP A 16 50.86 -0.54 22.08
CA ASP A 16 51.34 -0.17 23.41
C ASP A 16 50.39 -0.56 24.55
N GLY A 17 49.21 -1.05 24.22
CA GLY A 17 48.17 -1.51 25.15
C GLY A 17 46.77 -1.09 24.73
N ALA A 18 45.78 -1.42 25.56
CA ALA A 18 44.40 -1.12 25.29
C ALA A 18 43.87 0.04 26.14
N LEU A 19 43.00 0.84 25.53
CA LEU A 19 42.27 1.93 26.18
C LEU A 19 40.78 1.72 26.00
N GLY A 20 39.99 2.11 26.99
CA GLY A 20 38.54 1.99 26.89
C GLY A 20 37.83 2.33 28.17
N ARG A 21 36.49 2.26 28.11
CA ARG A 21 35.64 2.42 29.29
C ARG A 21 34.31 1.71 29.07
N THR A 22 33.77 1.20 30.18
CA THR A 22 32.41 0.66 30.26
C THR A 22 31.57 1.61 31.07
N ILE A 23 30.40 1.95 30.58
CA ILE A 23 29.39 2.74 31.29
C ILE A 23 28.18 1.84 31.47
N GLU A 24 27.89 1.50 32.72
CA GLU A 24 26.68 0.79 33.10
C GLU A 24 25.55 1.79 33.38
N LEU A 25 24.35 1.43 32.96
CA LEU A 25 23.17 2.27 32.94
C LEU A 25 21.97 1.47 33.46
N SER A 26 20.98 2.17 34.02
CA SER A 26 19.76 1.57 34.55
C SER A 26 18.52 2.14 33.87
N SER A 27 17.35 1.56 34.15
CA SER A 27 16.08 2.23 33.87
C SER A 27 15.98 3.59 34.61
N GLY A 28 15.08 4.45 34.16
CA GLY A 28 14.93 5.81 34.66
C GLY A 28 15.92 6.79 34.03
N LEU A 29 16.19 7.89 34.71
CA LEU A 29 17.08 8.95 34.26
C LEU A 29 18.53 8.60 34.61
N ASN A 30 19.39 8.64 33.61
CA ASN A 30 20.83 8.44 33.72
C ASN A 30 21.50 9.74 33.29
N VAL A 31 22.27 10.36 34.17
CA VAL A 31 23.00 11.60 33.88
C VAL A 31 24.48 11.29 33.82
N ILE A 32 25.05 11.39 32.63
CA ILE A 32 26.47 11.16 32.35
C ILE A 32 27.17 12.52 32.32
N GLN A 33 27.98 12.80 33.35
CA GLN A 33 28.68 14.07 33.50
C GLN A 33 30.16 13.93 33.18
N ALA A 34 30.69 14.87 32.40
CA ALA A 34 32.12 15.02 32.15
C ALA A 34 32.45 16.46 31.73
N GLY A 35 33.73 16.86 31.85
CA GLY A 35 34.20 18.14 31.31
C GLY A 35 34.12 18.25 29.78
N ASN A 36 34.33 19.46 29.25
CA ASN A 36 34.43 19.68 27.79
C ASN A 36 35.57 18.86 27.20
N ASN A 37 35.38 18.35 25.98
CA ASN A 37 36.35 17.55 25.23
C ASN A 37 36.78 16.23 25.91
N ARG A 38 36.01 15.71 26.87
CA ARG A 38 36.31 14.44 27.56
C ARG A 38 35.64 13.21 26.95
N GLY A 39 34.89 13.36 25.85
CA GLY A 39 34.34 12.24 25.08
C GLY A 39 32.85 11.93 25.27
N LYS A 40 32.07 12.80 25.93
CA LYS A 40 30.63 12.57 26.15
C LYS A 40 29.84 12.24 24.88
N THR A 41 30.04 13.06 23.85
CA THR A 41 29.49 12.86 22.50
C THR A 41 29.83 11.49 21.92
N GLN A 42 31.03 10.95 22.22
CA GLN A 42 31.46 9.63 21.73
C GLN A 42 30.63 8.49 22.34
N ILE A 43 30.05 8.66 23.53
CA ILE A 43 29.16 7.66 24.14
C ILE A 43 27.87 7.56 23.33
N VAL A 44 27.23 8.71 23.07
CA VAL A 44 25.98 8.75 22.29
C VAL A 44 26.23 8.30 20.86
N GLN A 45 27.29 8.77 20.23
CA GLN A 45 27.72 8.30 18.90
C GLN A 45 28.06 6.80 18.89
N GLY A 46 28.64 6.28 19.98
CA GLY A 46 28.90 4.86 20.17
C GLY A 46 27.62 4.04 20.23
N ILE A 47 26.59 4.52 20.94
CA ILE A 47 25.26 3.89 20.94
C ILE A 47 24.68 3.90 19.52
N ILE A 48 24.66 5.05 18.85
CA ILE A 48 24.15 5.20 17.48
C ILE A 48 24.86 4.21 16.53
N TYR A 49 26.18 4.14 16.61
CA TYR A 49 27.00 3.31 15.74
C TYR A 49 26.84 1.81 16.02
N ALA A 50 26.81 1.39 17.29
CA ALA A 50 26.58 0.00 17.67
C ALA A 50 25.21 -0.51 17.18
N LEU A 51 24.19 0.37 17.23
CA LEU A 51 22.84 0.07 16.75
C LEU A 51 22.70 0.17 15.21
N GLY A 52 23.74 0.61 14.50
CA GLY A 52 23.72 0.76 13.05
C GLY A 52 22.84 1.91 12.56
N MET A 53 22.67 2.96 13.38
CA MET A 53 21.76 4.09 13.14
C MET A 53 22.50 5.35 12.63
N GLU A 54 23.77 5.25 12.23
CA GLU A 54 24.56 6.40 11.78
C GLU A 54 23.98 7.10 10.53
N ARG A 55 23.14 6.43 9.76
CA ARG A 55 22.46 6.99 8.59
C ARG A 55 21.34 7.97 8.95
N MET A 56 20.94 8.04 10.22
CA MET A 56 20.10 9.12 10.72
C MET A 56 20.88 10.45 10.82
N LEU A 57 22.21 10.40 10.99
CA LEU A 57 23.07 11.58 11.15
C LEU A 57 23.50 12.16 9.80
N SER A 58 23.91 11.33 8.85
CA SER A 58 24.34 11.82 7.54
C SER A 58 24.06 10.82 6.41
N ALA A 59 24.05 11.31 5.17
CA ALA A 59 23.77 10.47 4.00
C ALA A 59 24.84 9.39 3.74
N ARG A 60 26.09 9.62 4.19
CA ARG A 60 27.19 8.66 4.09
C ARG A 60 27.34 7.89 5.40
N ALA A 61 27.38 6.55 5.32
CA ALA A 61 27.56 5.67 6.48
C ALA A 61 29.04 5.61 6.92
N HIS A 62 29.64 6.75 7.22
CA HIS A 62 30.92 6.77 7.93
C HIS A 62 30.66 6.68 9.43
N ALA A 63 31.56 6.04 10.18
CA ALA A 63 31.47 6.02 11.64
C ALA A 63 31.47 7.48 12.13
N PRO A 64 30.46 7.90 12.92
CA PRO A 64 30.36 9.29 13.40
C PRO A 64 31.38 9.61 14.52
N LEU A 65 32.39 8.75 14.69
CA LEU A 65 33.31 8.74 15.82
C LEU A 65 34.62 9.48 15.47
N GLY A 66 35.27 10.02 16.48
CA GLY A 66 36.46 10.87 16.32
C GLY A 66 37.74 10.11 15.92
N SER A 67 38.83 10.87 15.71
CA SER A 67 40.17 10.34 15.39
C SER A 67 40.65 9.29 16.41
N ALA A 68 40.33 9.49 17.69
CA ALA A 68 40.64 8.57 18.78
C ALA A 68 40.20 7.13 18.51
N LEU A 69 39.10 6.93 17.79
CA LEU A 69 38.53 5.61 17.48
C LEU A 69 38.81 5.16 16.04
N THR A 70 39.50 5.95 15.22
CA THR A 70 39.62 5.69 13.77
C THR A 70 41.07 5.72 13.27
N SER A 71 41.90 6.62 13.77
CA SER A 71 43.27 6.82 13.27
C SER A 71 44.32 6.73 14.37
N GLU A 72 44.23 7.62 15.36
CA GLU A 72 45.24 7.81 16.40
C GLU A 72 44.58 8.28 17.69
N ILE A 73 45.16 7.86 18.83
CA ILE A 73 44.73 8.28 20.16
C ILE A 73 45.87 9.00 20.86
N ILE A 74 45.54 10.10 21.55
CA ILE A 74 46.44 10.81 22.45
C ILE A 74 46.08 10.41 23.87
N ALA A 75 47.02 9.77 24.57
CA ALA A 75 46.84 9.35 25.96
C ALA A 75 48.04 9.80 26.79
N GLU A 76 47.81 10.00 28.09
CA GLU A 76 48.89 10.25 29.03
C GLU A 76 49.48 8.92 29.48
N ARG A 77 50.81 8.80 29.45
CA ARG A 77 51.55 7.63 29.95
C ARG A 77 52.81 8.13 30.64
N ASP A 78 53.02 7.69 31.88
CA ASP A 78 54.18 8.10 32.70
C ASP A 78 54.37 9.63 32.81
N GLY A 79 53.26 10.39 32.81
CA GLY A 79 53.26 11.86 32.89
C GLY A 79 53.60 12.60 31.59
N GLN A 80 53.63 11.90 30.45
CA GLN A 80 53.80 12.49 29.11
C GLN A 80 52.61 12.17 28.19
N GLU A 81 52.23 13.11 27.34
CA GLU A 81 51.27 12.83 26.26
C GLU A 81 51.96 12.06 25.13
N VAL A 82 51.39 10.90 24.79
CA VAL A 82 51.86 10.04 23.70
C VAL A 82 50.74 9.89 22.68
N THR A 83 51.07 10.11 21.41
CA THR A 83 50.19 9.82 20.28
C THR A 83 50.49 8.44 19.74
N MET A 84 49.47 7.57 19.71
CA MET A 84 49.60 6.18 19.29
C MET A 84 48.65 5.86 18.14
N PRO A 85 49.09 5.11 17.11
CA PRO A 85 48.19 4.65 16.07
C PRO A 85 47.18 3.63 16.61
N VAL A 86 45.93 3.75 16.17
CA VAL A 86 44.88 2.77 16.51
C VAL A 86 45.08 1.51 15.68
N ALA A 87 45.37 0.37 16.31
CA ALA A 87 45.48 -0.91 15.61
C ALA A 87 44.09 -1.52 15.36
N SER A 88 43.22 -1.52 16.38
CA SER A 88 41.80 -1.83 16.23
C SER A 88 40.95 -1.04 17.22
N SER A 89 39.67 -0.88 16.91
CA SER A 89 38.70 -0.21 17.77
C SER A 89 37.30 -0.73 17.52
N TRP A 90 36.50 -0.78 18.59
CA TRP A 90 35.13 -1.24 18.54
C TRP A 90 34.28 -0.59 19.62
N VAL A 91 32.97 -0.62 19.40
CA VAL A 91 31.96 -0.31 20.41
C VAL A 91 31.07 -1.52 20.63
N ALA A 92 30.57 -1.69 21.86
CA ALA A 92 29.55 -2.66 22.18
C ALA A 92 28.43 -2.01 23.01
N VAL A 93 27.20 -2.42 22.75
CA VAL A 93 26.03 -2.01 23.51
C VAL A 93 25.28 -3.25 23.98
N GLU A 94 24.97 -3.29 25.26
CA GLU A 94 24.13 -4.31 25.90
C GLU A 94 22.72 -3.75 26.09
N LEU A 95 21.71 -4.48 25.61
CA LEU A 95 20.31 -4.08 25.56
C LEU A 95 19.44 -5.07 26.34
N ASP A 96 18.37 -4.57 26.95
CA ASP A 96 17.29 -5.36 27.55
C ASP A 96 15.93 -4.89 27.00
N ASN A 97 15.05 -5.83 26.67
CA ASN A 97 13.72 -5.53 26.15
C ASN A 97 12.59 -5.75 27.16
N GLY A 98 11.34 -5.61 26.74
CA GLY A 98 10.16 -5.82 27.59
C GLY A 98 9.92 -7.28 28.01
N MET A 99 10.56 -8.23 27.35
CA MET A 99 10.43 -9.67 27.60
C MET A 99 11.53 -10.21 28.53
N GLY A 100 12.46 -9.35 28.98
CA GLY A 100 13.63 -9.75 29.77
C GLY A 100 14.73 -10.42 28.96
N GLU A 101 14.66 -10.33 27.63
CA GLU A 101 15.72 -10.83 26.75
C GLU A 101 16.87 -9.83 26.73
N ILE A 102 18.11 -10.34 26.78
CA ILE A 102 19.32 -9.53 26.71
C ILE A 102 20.02 -9.74 25.37
N LEU A 103 20.46 -8.66 24.75
CA LEU A 103 21.20 -8.67 23.50
C LEU A 103 22.42 -7.76 23.61
N THR A 104 23.60 -8.29 23.30
CA THR A 104 24.83 -7.48 23.18
C THR A 104 25.21 -7.38 21.71
N ALA A 105 25.30 -6.16 21.18
CA ALA A 105 25.74 -5.88 19.82
C ALA A 105 27.12 -5.20 19.84
N GLN A 106 28.10 -5.80 19.19
CA GLN A 106 29.44 -5.25 19.00
C GLN A 106 29.68 -4.90 17.53
N ARG A 107 30.34 -3.78 17.30
CA ARG A 107 30.69 -3.32 15.96
C ARG A 107 32.10 -2.74 15.93
N TYR A 108 32.92 -3.23 15.01
CA TYR A 108 34.27 -2.73 14.80
C TYR A 108 34.25 -1.47 13.94
N ILE A 109 35.01 -0.47 14.37
CA ILE A 109 35.19 0.80 13.67
C ILE A 109 36.43 0.68 12.77
N LYS A 110 37.51 0.14 13.35
CA LYS A 110 38.73 -0.24 12.65
C LYS A 110 39.14 -1.64 13.09
N HIS A 111 39.36 -2.52 12.13
CA HIS A 111 39.90 -3.84 12.36
C HIS A 111 40.62 -4.34 11.10
N PRO A 112 41.70 -5.14 11.21
CA PRO A 112 42.37 -5.71 10.04
C PRO A 112 41.48 -6.62 9.20
N THR A 113 40.51 -7.29 9.82
CA THR A 113 39.66 -8.31 9.18
C THR A 113 38.18 -7.94 9.14
N PHE A 114 37.66 -7.28 10.18
CA PHE A 114 36.23 -7.04 10.32
C PHE A 114 35.88 -5.70 9.70
N ARG A 115 34.87 -5.71 8.83
CA ARG A 115 34.40 -4.50 8.16
C ARG A 115 33.39 -3.77 9.04
N PRO A 116 33.30 -2.43 8.93
CA PRO A 116 32.32 -1.62 9.66
C PRO A 116 30.87 -2.09 9.51
N ASP A 117 30.48 -2.74 8.42
CA ASP A 117 29.09 -3.15 8.21
C ASP A 117 28.72 -4.48 8.92
N LEU A 118 29.69 -5.14 9.57
CA LEU A 118 29.48 -6.37 10.31
C LEU A 118 29.14 -6.07 11.77
N VAL A 119 28.07 -6.66 12.28
CA VAL A 119 27.68 -6.60 13.70
C VAL A 119 27.76 -8.00 14.28
N ARG A 120 28.49 -8.14 15.39
CA ARG A 120 28.62 -9.39 16.13
C ARG A 120 27.67 -9.33 17.32
N VAL A 121 26.82 -10.34 17.46
CA VAL A 121 25.72 -10.31 18.43
C VAL A 121 25.76 -11.52 19.36
N TRP A 122 25.62 -11.26 20.65
CA TRP A 122 25.39 -12.26 21.68
C TRP A 122 23.98 -12.11 22.24
N SER A 123 23.31 -13.23 22.48
CA SER A 123 21.99 -13.28 23.16
C SER A 123 22.14 -13.37 24.68
N GLU A 124 23.09 -12.62 25.23
CA GLU A 124 23.44 -12.60 26.66
C GLU A 124 24.18 -11.29 27.00
N PRO A 125 24.35 -10.95 28.31
CA PRO A 125 25.05 -9.74 28.74
C PRO A 125 26.58 -9.85 28.61
N ALA A 126 27.11 -9.81 27.39
CA ALA A 126 28.54 -10.00 27.14
C ALA A 126 29.39 -8.78 27.54
N VAL A 127 28.81 -7.59 27.73
CA VAL A 127 29.57 -6.43 28.23
C VAL A 127 29.75 -6.52 29.74
N THR A 128 28.65 -6.70 30.48
CA THR A 128 28.68 -6.67 31.95
C THR A 128 29.18 -7.98 32.58
N ARG A 129 29.15 -9.10 31.83
CA ARG A 129 29.68 -10.40 32.28
C ARG A 129 31.14 -10.60 31.86
N GLN A 130 31.95 -11.21 32.73
CA GLN A 130 33.38 -11.41 32.47
C GLN A 130 33.66 -12.42 31.34
N THR A 131 32.78 -13.41 31.13
CA THR A 131 32.95 -14.43 30.09
C THR A 131 31.59 -14.84 29.55
N PRO A 132 31.31 -14.65 28.25
CA PRO A 132 30.08 -15.09 27.61
C PRO A 132 30.09 -16.61 27.44
N GLU A 133 28.93 -17.23 27.60
CA GLU A 133 28.76 -18.68 27.46
C GLU A 133 28.65 -19.08 25.98
N SER A 134 28.20 -18.16 25.14
CA SER A 134 27.91 -18.38 23.73
C SER A 134 28.91 -17.69 22.80
N ARG A 135 29.03 -18.22 21.57
CA ARG A 135 29.76 -17.55 20.49
C ARG A 135 28.85 -16.48 19.85
N PRO A 136 29.42 -15.36 19.38
CA PRO A 136 28.64 -14.37 18.66
C PRO A 136 28.08 -14.95 17.36
N THR A 137 26.92 -14.45 16.99
CA THR A 137 26.36 -14.61 15.64
C THR A 137 26.58 -13.32 14.85
N ASP A 138 27.06 -13.46 13.63
CA ASP A 138 27.34 -12.33 12.75
C ASP A 138 26.11 -11.93 11.93
N TYR A 139 25.88 -10.62 11.86
CA TYR A 139 24.82 -9.94 11.11
C TYR A 139 25.41 -8.81 10.25
N PHE A 140 24.68 -8.38 9.23
CA PHE A 140 25.12 -7.30 8.34
C PHE A 140 24.19 -6.09 8.34
N LEU A 141 24.79 -4.92 8.12
CA LEU A 141 24.13 -3.62 7.95
C LEU A 141 24.26 -3.10 6.51
N HIS A 142 23.48 -2.06 6.22
CA HIS A 142 23.58 -1.21 5.03
C HIS A 142 23.47 -1.89 3.67
N SER A 143 23.00 -3.14 3.64
CA SER A 143 22.84 -3.94 2.42
C SER A 143 21.38 -4.32 2.19
N ALA A 144 21.07 -4.80 0.98
CA ALA A 144 19.75 -5.37 0.70
C ALA A 144 19.48 -6.51 1.69
N GLY A 145 18.37 -6.43 2.42
CA GLY A 145 18.02 -7.39 3.47
C GLY A 145 18.45 -7.02 4.89
N SER A 146 19.10 -5.88 5.15
CA SER A 146 19.46 -5.52 6.54
C SER A 146 18.26 -5.35 7.47
N VAL A 147 17.09 -4.98 6.93
CA VAL A 147 15.86 -4.71 7.69
C VAL A 147 14.86 -5.88 7.67
N GLN A 148 14.91 -6.76 6.67
CA GLN A 148 13.94 -7.85 6.49
C GLN A 148 14.56 -9.26 6.43
N GLY A 149 15.86 -9.35 6.12
CA GLY A 149 16.54 -10.63 5.96
C GLY A 149 16.92 -11.26 7.29
N GLU A 150 17.02 -12.59 7.32
CA GLU A 150 17.34 -13.37 8.53
C GLU A 150 18.69 -12.99 9.17
N ARG A 151 19.66 -12.58 8.34
CA ARG A 151 21.00 -12.13 8.76
C ARG A 151 21.16 -10.60 8.79
N GLY A 152 20.07 -9.87 8.62
CA GLY A 152 20.06 -8.40 8.74
C GLY A 152 20.02 -7.96 10.21
N PHE A 153 20.95 -7.10 10.61
CA PHE A 153 21.00 -6.64 12.01
C PHE A 153 19.77 -5.82 12.41
N HIS A 154 19.29 -4.93 11.53
CA HIS A 154 18.07 -4.17 11.83
C HIS A 154 16.84 -5.10 11.90
N ALA A 155 16.75 -6.14 11.08
CA ALA A 155 15.68 -7.15 11.20
C ALA A 155 15.65 -7.79 12.59
N LEU A 156 16.83 -8.18 13.11
CA LEU A 156 16.97 -8.71 14.47
C LEU A 156 16.56 -7.69 15.52
N LEU A 157 17.05 -6.45 15.42
CA LEU A 157 16.76 -5.38 16.38
C LEU A 157 15.26 -5.04 16.41
N MET A 158 14.60 -4.96 15.25
CA MET A 158 13.15 -4.69 15.19
C MET A 158 12.36 -5.83 15.84
N ARG A 159 12.73 -7.08 15.58
CA ARG A 159 12.11 -8.24 16.25
C ARG A 159 12.34 -8.21 17.77
N PHE A 160 13.55 -7.87 18.21
CA PHE A 160 13.88 -7.71 19.63
C PHE A 160 13.03 -6.63 20.31
N LEU A 161 12.63 -5.58 19.59
CA LEU A 161 11.73 -4.53 20.07
C LEU A 161 10.24 -4.90 19.97
N GLY A 162 9.89 -5.95 19.22
CA GLY A 162 8.52 -6.28 18.85
C GLY A 162 7.93 -5.33 17.80
N TRP A 163 8.77 -4.70 16.98
CA TRP A 163 8.37 -3.76 15.94
C TRP A 163 8.09 -4.43 14.61
N GLU A 164 6.89 -4.19 14.09
CA GLU A 164 6.53 -4.45 12.70
C GLU A 164 6.53 -3.14 11.93
N LEU A 165 7.57 -2.92 11.14
CA LEU A 165 7.73 -1.66 10.40
C LEU A 165 6.65 -1.53 9.31
N PRO A 166 5.88 -0.43 9.28
CA PRO A 166 4.84 -0.24 8.28
C PRO A 166 5.44 0.04 6.89
N GLY A 167 4.67 -0.32 5.85
CA GLY A 167 4.90 0.17 4.50
C GLY A 167 4.42 1.61 4.37
N VAL A 168 5.24 2.45 3.76
CA VAL A 168 4.99 3.86 3.45
C VAL A 168 5.30 4.13 1.98
N VAL A 169 4.95 5.31 1.48
CA VAL A 169 5.19 5.70 0.09
C VAL A 169 6.36 6.67 -0.02
N ASP A 170 7.21 6.46 -1.00
CA ASP A 170 8.25 7.41 -1.38
C ASP A 170 7.69 8.54 -2.28
N TYR A 171 8.51 9.55 -2.60
CA TYR A 171 8.12 10.65 -3.49
C TYR A 171 7.71 10.17 -4.89
N ALA A 172 8.24 9.05 -5.37
CA ALA A 172 7.87 8.42 -6.64
C ALA A 172 6.56 7.58 -6.56
N GLY A 173 5.97 7.43 -5.38
CA GLY A 173 4.75 6.65 -5.15
C GLY A 173 5.00 5.15 -5.00
N LYS A 174 6.26 4.72 -4.88
CA LYS A 174 6.63 3.32 -4.65
C LYS A 174 6.49 2.96 -3.17
N PRO A 175 5.96 1.77 -2.84
CA PRO A 175 5.95 1.27 -1.47
C PRO A 175 7.38 0.95 -0.99
N VAL A 176 7.75 1.51 0.16
CA VAL A 176 9.00 1.28 0.88
C VAL A 176 8.70 1.07 2.37
N LEU A 177 9.61 0.48 3.13
CA LEU A 177 9.44 0.38 4.59
C LEU A 177 9.73 1.72 5.27
N LEU A 178 9.09 1.96 6.41
CA LEU A 178 9.51 3.00 7.35
C LEU A 178 10.79 2.54 8.06
N TYR A 179 11.95 2.89 7.49
CA TYR A 179 13.27 2.48 8.01
C TYR A 179 13.51 2.99 9.43
N PRO A 180 14.22 2.21 10.29
CA PRO A 180 14.46 2.59 11.68
C PRO A 180 15.25 3.89 11.81
N ASP A 181 16.15 4.21 10.87
CA ASP A 181 16.86 5.50 10.85
C ASP A 181 15.92 6.72 10.81
N VAL A 182 14.67 6.55 10.34
CA VAL A 182 13.66 7.62 10.31
C VAL A 182 12.92 7.74 11.64
N ILE A 183 12.88 6.66 12.43
CA ILE A 183 12.18 6.58 13.71
C ILE A 183 13.11 6.99 14.85
N PHE A 184 14.37 6.54 14.83
CA PHE A 184 15.36 6.77 15.89
C PHE A 184 15.67 8.24 16.22
N PRO A 185 15.48 9.24 15.33
CA PRO A 185 15.54 10.66 15.71
C PRO A 185 14.52 11.09 16.79
N PHE A 186 13.49 10.30 17.07
CA PHE A 186 12.61 10.50 18.23
C PHE A 186 13.17 9.92 19.53
N LEU A 187 14.10 8.96 19.44
CA LEU A 187 14.69 8.24 20.56
C LEU A 187 16.08 8.77 20.90
N ILE A 188 16.80 9.35 19.94
CA ILE A 188 18.18 9.80 20.10
C ILE A 188 18.34 11.18 19.46
N VAL A 189 18.75 12.16 20.26
CA VAL A 189 19.09 13.52 19.82
C VAL A 189 20.60 13.70 19.93
N ASP A 190 21.24 13.84 18.78
CA ASP A 190 22.66 14.15 18.71
C ASP A 190 22.93 15.64 18.94
N GLN A 191 24.19 15.96 19.25
CA GLN A 191 24.67 17.30 19.54
C GLN A 191 24.27 18.37 18.50
N GLN A 192 24.24 18.04 17.21
CA GLN A 192 23.95 19.02 16.14
C GLN A 192 22.45 19.18 15.87
N ALA A 193 21.60 18.35 16.48
CA ALA A 193 20.16 18.36 16.22
C ALA A 193 19.39 19.39 17.06
N TRP A 194 20.03 20.17 17.94
CA TRP A 194 19.34 21.15 18.80
C TRP A 194 18.89 22.44 18.10
N VAL A 195 19.10 22.56 16.78
CA VAL A 195 18.78 23.76 15.99
C VAL A 195 17.31 23.87 15.56
N SER A 196 16.50 22.83 15.76
CA SER A 196 15.08 22.81 15.42
C SER A 196 14.24 22.17 16.53
N SER A 197 12.98 22.57 16.62
CA SER A 197 12.01 22.07 17.60
C SER A 197 11.59 20.61 17.34
N GLY A 198 11.69 20.16 16.09
CA GLY A 198 11.36 18.80 15.68
C GLY A 198 12.54 17.82 15.74
N PRO A 199 12.29 16.51 15.60
CA PRO A 199 13.33 15.52 15.38
C PRO A 199 14.04 15.78 14.03
N ARG A 200 15.26 15.26 13.90
CA ARG A 200 16.05 15.38 12.67
C ARG A 200 15.32 14.70 11.51
N LYS A 201 15.19 15.40 10.37
CA LYS A 201 14.58 14.86 9.14
C LYS A 201 15.58 13.97 8.40
N VAL A 202 15.17 12.75 8.02
CA VAL A 202 16.01 11.79 7.30
C VAL A 202 15.45 11.57 5.89
N GLU A 203 15.98 12.31 4.92
CA GLU A 203 15.43 12.40 3.55
C GLU A 203 15.98 11.37 2.57
N ARG A 204 17.06 10.66 2.94
CA ARG A 204 17.77 9.73 2.05
C ARG A 204 16.91 8.60 1.49
N TYR A 205 15.85 8.22 2.21
CA TYR A 205 14.91 7.18 1.80
C TYR A 205 13.79 7.70 0.90
N GLN A 206 13.74 9.02 0.64
CA GLN A 206 12.74 9.67 -0.19
C GLN A 206 11.30 9.39 0.28
N ILE A 207 11.11 9.06 1.56
CA ILE A 207 9.79 8.83 2.16
C ILE A 207 9.04 10.16 2.23
N ARG A 208 7.76 10.17 1.84
CA ARG A 208 6.90 11.34 2.00
C ARG A 208 6.59 11.58 3.47
N GLU A 209 6.83 12.80 3.94
CA GLU A 209 6.54 13.25 5.31
C GLU A 209 7.20 12.35 6.40
N PRO A 210 8.52 12.12 6.38
CA PRO A 210 9.17 11.08 7.19
C PRO A 210 8.94 11.24 8.70
N VAL A 211 8.94 12.47 9.20
CA VAL A 211 8.69 12.76 10.62
C VAL A 211 7.26 12.40 11.03
N ARG A 212 6.27 12.75 10.20
CA ARG A 212 4.87 12.37 10.40
C ARG A 212 4.72 10.85 10.49
N ARG A 213 5.34 10.11 9.55
CA ARG A 213 5.27 8.64 9.51
C ARG A 213 5.85 7.99 10.75
N ALA A 214 6.98 8.52 11.24
CA ALA A 214 7.59 8.05 12.49
C ALA A 214 6.71 8.36 13.72
N ALA A 215 6.13 9.57 13.82
CA ALA A 215 5.20 9.91 14.90
C ALA A 215 3.93 9.05 14.87
N GLU A 216 3.32 8.86 13.69
CA GLU A 216 2.17 7.98 13.44
C GLU A 216 2.46 6.55 13.95
N PHE A 217 3.65 6.02 13.64
CA PHE A 217 4.09 4.70 14.08
C PHE A 217 4.27 4.61 15.60
N LEU A 218 5.01 5.56 16.20
CA LEU A 218 5.34 5.57 17.63
C LEU A 218 4.10 5.74 18.51
N LEU A 219 3.13 6.55 18.07
CA LEU A 219 1.85 6.75 18.75
C LEU A 219 0.81 5.68 18.41
N ARG A 220 1.07 4.82 17.42
CA ARG A 220 0.15 3.80 16.91
C ARG A 220 -1.20 4.41 16.48
N LEU A 221 -1.14 5.47 15.69
CA LEU A 221 -2.35 6.10 15.14
C LEU A 221 -3.07 5.14 14.18
N GLU A 222 -4.39 5.20 14.16
CA GLU A 222 -5.28 4.38 13.34
C GLU A 222 -5.31 4.84 11.87
N GLY A 223 -5.20 6.15 11.63
CA GLY A 223 -5.28 6.75 10.29
C GLY A 223 -4.40 6.10 9.21
N PRO A 224 -3.11 5.78 9.45
CA PRO A 224 -2.28 5.03 8.50
C PRO A 224 -2.80 3.62 8.17
N LEU A 225 -3.24 2.87 9.18
CA LEU A 225 -3.80 1.52 8.99
C LEU A 225 -5.13 1.61 8.23
N ALA A 226 -5.96 2.58 8.56
CA ALA A 226 -7.20 2.86 7.85
C ALA A 226 -6.94 3.22 6.39
N ARG A 227 -6.01 4.14 6.09
CA ARG A 227 -5.64 4.49 4.71
C ARG A 227 -5.19 3.27 3.90
N ARG A 228 -4.30 2.44 4.46
CA ARG A 228 -3.86 1.20 3.81
C ARG A 228 -5.03 0.26 3.54
N ARG A 229 -5.90 0.06 4.52
CA ARG A 229 -7.07 -0.81 4.38
C ARG A 229 -8.06 -0.27 3.35
N ARG A 230 -8.24 1.05 3.26
CA ARG A 230 -9.05 1.69 2.21
C ARG A 230 -8.50 1.36 0.81
N GLU A 231 -7.19 1.51 0.60
CA GLU A 231 -6.53 1.17 -0.67
C GLU A 231 -6.63 -0.32 -1.04
N GLU A 232 -6.58 -1.22 -0.05
CA GLU A 232 -6.80 -2.66 -0.24
C GLU A 232 -8.25 -2.97 -0.64
N LEU A 233 -9.22 -2.36 0.04
CA LEU A 233 -10.64 -2.52 -0.24
C LEU A 233 -11.04 -1.93 -1.59
N ASP A 234 -10.51 -0.75 -1.95
CA ASP A 234 -10.76 -0.14 -3.26
C ASP A 234 -10.24 -1.03 -4.39
N ARG A 235 -9.05 -1.62 -4.25
CA ARG A 235 -8.53 -2.61 -5.21
C ARG A 235 -9.41 -3.85 -5.28
N SER A 236 -9.77 -4.43 -4.14
CA SER A 236 -10.64 -5.61 -4.08
C SER A 236 -12.01 -5.35 -4.72
N ILE A 237 -12.61 -4.19 -4.50
CA ILE A 237 -13.88 -3.80 -5.13
C ILE A 237 -13.72 -3.72 -6.66
N ASN A 238 -12.62 -3.17 -7.16
CA ASN A 238 -12.36 -3.10 -8.60
C ASN A 238 -12.19 -4.50 -9.21
N ASP A 239 -11.46 -5.40 -8.54
CA ASP A 239 -11.26 -6.77 -9.00
C ASP A 239 -12.60 -7.54 -9.06
N LEU A 240 -13.44 -7.40 -8.03
CA LEU A 240 -14.78 -8.00 -7.98
C LEU A 240 -15.71 -7.42 -9.06
N GLN A 241 -15.57 -6.13 -9.43
CA GLN A 241 -16.32 -5.53 -10.54
C GLN A 241 -15.93 -6.12 -11.90
N ILE A 242 -14.64 -6.41 -12.09
CA ILE A 242 -14.14 -7.08 -13.30
C ILE A 242 -14.71 -8.50 -13.37
N GLU A 243 -14.70 -9.23 -12.24
CA GLU A 243 -15.28 -10.57 -12.14
C GLU A 243 -16.78 -10.60 -12.46
N TRP A 244 -17.55 -9.66 -11.89
CA TRP A 244 -18.98 -9.49 -12.19
C TRP A 244 -19.21 -9.32 -13.69
N THR A 245 -18.47 -8.40 -14.30
CA THR A 245 -18.63 -8.06 -15.73
C THR A 245 -18.27 -9.23 -16.62
N SER A 246 -17.23 -9.99 -16.27
CA SER A 246 -16.83 -11.20 -16.99
C SER A 246 -17.89 -12.30 -16.89
N THR A 247 -18.40 -12.55 -15.69
CA THR A 247 -19.44 -13.56 -15.44
C THR A 247 -20.73 -13.22 -16.18
N LEU A 248 -21.17 -11.96 -16.14
CA LEU A 248 -22.34 -11.49 -16.87
C LEU A 248 -22.17 -11.63 -18.39
N SER A 249 -20.99 -11.31 -18.92
CA SER A 249 -20.69 -11.45 -20.35
C SER A 249 -20.73 -12.91 -20.80
N ALA A 250 -20.16 -13.82 -20.01
CA ALA A 250 -20.23 -15.25 -20.29
C ALA A 250 -21.67 -15.78 -20.25
N LEU A 251 -22.46 -15.32 -19.29
CA LEU A 251 -23.86 -15.70 -19.10
C LEU A 251 -24.72 -15.22 -20.30
N LYS A 252 -24.52 -13.98 -20.77
CA LYS A 252 -25.15 -13.45 -21.99
C LYS A 252 -24.75 -14.21 -23.24
N GLY A 253 -23.46 -14.52 -23.41
CA GLY A 253 -22.98 -15.28 -24.58
C GLY A 253 -23.59 -16.68 -24.67
N GLN A 254 -23.73 -17.38 -23.53
CA GLN A 254 -24.40 -18.68 -23.48
C GLN A 254 -25.90 -18.58 -23.78
N ALA A 255 -26.58 -17.55 -23.30
CA ALA A 255 -27.98 -17.31 -23.63
C ALA A 255 -28.15 -17.07 -25.14
N SER A 256 -27.34 -16.18 -25.74
CA SER A 256 -27.39 -15.88 -27.17
C SER A 256 -27.16 -17.12 -28.04
N ALA A 257 -26.27 -18.04 -27.65
CA ALA A 257 -25.98 -19.27 -28.39
C ALA A 257 -27.22 -20.17 -28.59
N ILE A 258 -28.23 -20.07 -27.72
CA ILE A 258 -29.50 -20.82 -27.84
C ILE A 258 -30.68 -19.93 -28.30
N GLY A 259 -30.40 -18.71 -28.79
CA GLY A 259 -31.39 -17.69 -29.12
C GLY A 259 -32.13 -17.14 -27.91
N GLY A 260 -31.43 -17.10 -26.78
CA GLY A 260 -31.92 -16.58 -25.52
C GLY A 260 -31.34 -15.22 -25.16
N ARG A 261 -31.96 -14.58 -24.17
CA ARG A 261 -31.48 -13.36 -23.53
C ARG A 261 -31.64 -13.47 -22.01
N ILE A 262 -30.90 -12.61 -21.31
CA ILE A 262 -30.92 -12.53 -19.86
C ILE A 262 -31.59 -11.23 -19.45
N VAL A 263 -32.56 -11.33 -18.56
CA VAL A 263 -33.30 -10.19 -18.01
C VAL A 263 -33.11 -10.18 -16.51
N GLY A 264 -33.17 -9.01 -15.87
CA GLY A 264 -33.13 -8.88 -14.41
C GLY A 264 -31.74 -8.92 -13.77
N VAL A 265 -30.66 -8.87 -14.57
CA VAL A 265 -29.28 -8.72 -14.08
C VAL A 265 -28.73 -7.36 -14.55
N PRO A 266 -28.34 -6.44 -13.64
CA PRO A 266 -27.81 -5.14 -14.03
C PRO A 266 -26.37 -5.24 -14.57
N GLU A 267 -26.00 -4.35 -15.50
CA GLU A 267 -24.63 -4.28 -16.07
C GLU A 267 -23.56 -4.01 -15.01
N ARG A 268 -23.93 -3.30 -13.94
CA ARG A 268 -23.07 -3.01 -12.81
C ARG A 268 -23.77 -3.39 -11.51
N PRO A 269 -23.06 -3.97 -10.53
CA PRO A 269 -23.65 -4.30 -9.24
C PRO A 269 -24.03 -3.01 -8.50
N ALA A 270 -25.17 -3.01 -7.79
CA ALA A 270 -25.72 -1.82 -7.12
C ALA A 270 -24.72 -1.14 -6.14
N GLY A 271 -23.83 -1.92 -5.52
CA GLY A 271 -22.75 -1.43 -4.65
C GLY A 271 -21.64 -0.62 -5.35
N SER A 272 -21.62 -0.57 -6.69
CA SER A 272 -20.59 0.14 -7.45
C SER A 272 -20.74 1.67 -7.43
N VAL A 273 -21.90 2.21 -7.04
CA VAL A 273 -22.19 3.66 -7.08
C VAL A 273 -21.97 4.31 -5.70
N ALA A 274 -21.06 5.28 -5.65
CA ALA A 274 -20.34 5.73 -4.45
C ALA A 274 -21.08 6.74 -3.54
N ARG A 275 -22.37 6.55 -3.20
CA ARG A 275 -23.07 7.52 -2.34
C ARG A 275 -24.01 6.97 -1.26
N THR A 276 -24.01 5.67 -0.99
CA THR A 276 -24.79 5.13 0.13
C THR A 276 -23.88 4.89 1.33
N THR A 277 -24.31 5.34 2.51
CA THR A 277 -23.66 5.08 3.81
C THR A 277 -23.58 3.59 4.09
N PHE A 278 -24.58 2.83 3.62
CA PHE A 278 -24.63 1.37 3.68
C PHE A 278 -24.97 0.81 2.30
N ALA A 279 -24.13 -0.07 1.78
CA ALA A 279 -24.32 -0.80 0.53
C ALA A 279 -25.08 -2.10 0.80
N GLN A 280 -26.12 -2.36 0.01
CA GLN A 280 -26.84 -3.62 -0.02
C GLN A 280 -26.35 -4.47 -1.20
N PRO A 281 -26.36 -5.81 -1.09
CA PRO A 281 -26.13 -6.69 -2.23
C PRO A 281 -27.10 -6.39 -3.37
N THR A 282 -26.64 -6.61 -4.60
CA THR A 282 -27.50 -6.50 -5.79
C THR A 282 -28.58 -7.56 -5.74
N ASP A 283 -29.85 -7.15 -5.80
CA ASP A 283 -30.98 -8.08 -5.89
C ASP A 283 -31.04 -8.71 -7.28
N LEU A 284 -30.99 -10.04 -7.32
CA LEU A 284 -31.08 -10.87 -8.53
C LEU A 284 -32.31 -11.78 -8.52
N GLY A 285 -33.29 -11.54 -7.65
CA GLY A 285 -34.53 -12.32 -7.58
C GLY A 285 -35.39 -12.24 -8.85
N GLY A 286 -35.21 -11.19 -9.66
CA GLY A 286 -35.87 -11.05 -10.96
C GLY A 286 -35.04 -11.56 -12.15
N ALA A 287 -33.88 -12.15 -11.92
CA ALA A 287 -33.01 -12.61 -13.00
C ALA A 287 -33.58 -13.87 -13.67
N MET A 288 -33.71 -13.84 -15.01
CA MET A 288 -34.29 -14.95 -15.77
C MET A 288 -33.69 -15.11 -17.17
N LEU A 289 -33.64 -16.36 -17.63
CA LEU A 289 -33.33 -16.73 -19.01
C LEU A 289 -34.62 -16.79 -19.83
N GLN A 290 -34.68 -15.99 -20.89
CA GLN A 290 -35.77 -15.99 -21.87
C GLN A 290 -35.27 -16.49 -23.21
N ILE A 291 -36.10 -17.21 -23.95
CA ILE A 291 -35.78 -17.80 -25.26
C ILE A 291 -36.86 -17.41 -26.25
N VAL A 292 -36.47 -17.07 -27.47
CA VAL A 292 -37.43 -16.75 -28.53
C VAL A 292 -38.06 -18.02 -29.11
N ARG A 293 -39.40 -18.06 -29.19
CA ARG A 293 -40.19 -19.06 -29.92
C ARG A 293 -41.34 -18.35 -30.63
N GLU A 294 -41.53 -18.59 -31.93
CA GLU A 294 -42.64 -17.99 -32.71
C GLU A 294 -42.71 -16.44 -32.60
N GLY A 295 -41.56 -15.78 -32.45
CA GLY A 295 -41.46 -14.32 -32.30
C GLY A 295 -41.70 -13.79 -30.88
N GLU A 296 -42.06 -14.63 -29.91
CA GLU A 296 -42.27 -14.25 -28.51
C GLU A 296 -41.12 -14.68 -27.59
N TRP A 297 -40.83 -13.87 -26.57
CA TRP A 297 -39.83 -14.18 -25.53
C TRP A 297 -40.50 -14.92 -24.38
N LEU A 298 -40.20 -16.21 -24.25
CA LEU A 298 -40.76 -17.07 -23.21
C LEU A 298 -39.69 -17.42 -22.17
N PRO A 299 -40.04 -17.56 -20.87
CA PRO A 299 -39.14 -18.12 -19.87
C PRO A 299 -38.67 -19.52 -20.28
N ALA A 300 -37.38 -19.81 -20.09
CA ALA A 300 -36.81 -21.11 -20.45
C ALA A 300 -37.50 -22.29 -19.75
N GLU A 301 -37.94 -22.10 -18.50
CA GLU A 301 -38.72 -23.07 -17.74
C GLU A 301 -40.06 -23.43 -18.40
N ASP A 302 -40.80 -22.42 -18.87
CA ASP A 302 -42.07 -22.64 -19.57
C ASP A 302 -41.85 -23.40 -20.87
N LEU A 303 -40.78 -23.05 -21.59
CA LEU A 303 -40.42 -23.71 -22.83
C LEU A 303 -40.04 -25.20 -22.61
N LEU A 304 -39.29 -25.51 -21.55
CA LEU A 304 -38.97 -26.90 -21.18
C LEU A 304 -40.21 -27.70 -20.78
N ARG A 305 -41.16 -27.09 -20.05
CA ARG A 305 -42.43 -27.73 -19.70
C ARG A 305 -43.24 -28.08 -20.95
N ASN A 306 -43.32 -27.14 -21.89
CA ASN A 306 -44.04 -27.35 -23.16
C ASN A 306 -43.36 -28.42 -24.02
N LEU A 307 -42.03 -28.37 -24.18
CA LEU A 307 -41.27 -29.38 -24.93
C LEU A 307 -41.40 -30.79 -24.33
N HIS A 308 -41.44 -30.92 -23.00
CA HIS A 308 -41.70 -32.21 -22.36
C HIS A 308 -43.10 -32.75 -22.66
N ALA A 309 -44.12 -31.88 -22.62
CA ALA A 309 -45.48 -32.27 -22.95
C ALA A 309 -45.61 -32.69 -24.43
N GLU A 310 -44.98 -31.94 -25.34
CA GLU A 310 -44.91 -32.25 -26.77
C GLU A 310 -44.22 -33.60 -27.03
N LEU A 311 -43.06 -33.85 -26.41
CA LEU A 311 -42.34 -35.12 -26.52
C LEU A 311 -43.16 -36.30 -25.99
N ASN A 312 -43.83 -36.15 -24.84
CA ASN A 312 -44.68 -37.20 -24.27
C ASN A 312 -45.89 -37.50 -25.16
N ALA A 313 -46.52 -36.48 -25.73
CA ALA A 313 -47.64 -36.63 -26.67
C ALA A 313 -47.19 -37.29 -27.99
N ALA A 314 -46.01 -36.92 -28.51
CA ALA A 314 -45.44 -37.52 -29.71
C ALA A 314 -45.11 -39.00 -29.53
N VAL A 315 -44.58 -39.39 -28.37
CA VAL A 315 -44.34 -40.80 -28.02
C VAL A 315 -45.65 -41.59 -27.95
N ALA A 316 -46.68 -41.04 -27.29
CA ALA A 316 -48.00 -41.69 -27.22
C ALA A 316 -48.70 -41.81 -28.59
N ALA A 317 -48.49 -40.85 -29.49
CA ALA A 317 -49.04 -40.88 -30.85
C ALA A 317 -48.33 -41.90 -31.76
N ILE A 318 -47.02 -42.08 -31.61
CA ILE A 318 -46.24 -43.11 -32.33
C ILE A 318 -46.69 -44.51 -31.91
N ASP A 319 -47.05 -44.71 -30.66
CA ASP A 319 -47.58 -46.00 -30.14
C ASP A 319 -49.04 -46.27 -30.56
N ALA A 320 -49.82 -45.23 -30.89
CA ALA A 320 -51.23 -45.34 -31.29
C ALA A 320 -51.45 -45.40 -32.81
N ALA A 321 -50.47 -44.97 -33.63
CA ALA A 321 -50.60 -44.88 -35.08
C ALA A 321 -50.24 -46.20 -35.80
N SER A 322 -51.08 -47.22 -35.62
CA SER A 322 -51.36 -48.19 -36.67
C SER A 322 -52.78 -47.97 -37.17
N GLN A 323 -52.88 -47.51 -38.42
CA GLN A 323 -54.08 -47.32 -39.26
C GLN A 323 -54.39 -45.84 -39.59
N ASN A 324 -54.34 -45.55 -40.89
CA ASN A 324 -54.65 -44.31 -41.62
C ASN A 324 -53.51 -43.28 -41.73
N GLY A 325 -52.63 -43.50 -42.70
CA GLY A 325 -51.75 -42.47 -43.25
C GLY A 325 -52.49 -41.55 -44.24
N PRO A 326 -52.03 -40.30 -44.44
CA PRO A 326 -52.60 -39.37 -45.41
C PRO A 326 -52.47 -39.88 -46.85
N THR A 327 -53.45 -39.52 -47.69
CA THR A 327 -53.49 -39.85 -49.13
C THR A 327 -52.35 -39.17 -49.91
N ASP A 328 -51.86 -39.77 -51.00
CA ASP A 328 -50.74 -39.24 -51.84
C ASP A 328 -50.95 -37.78 -52.30
N THR A 329 -52.20 -37.35 -52.52
CA THR A 329 -52.53 -35.96 -52.85
C THR A 329 -52.34 -34.97 -51.70
N GLU A 330 -52.61 -35.40 -50.46
CA GLU A 330 -52.46 -34.55 -49.28
C GLU A 330 -50.98 -34.42 -48.87
N LEU A 331 -50.19 -35.49 -49.05
CA LEU A 331 -48.75 -35.45 -48.80
C LEU A 331 -48.03 -34.52 -49.79
N ARG A 332 -48.40 -34.53 -51.06
CA ARG A 332 -47.85 -33.61 -52.07
C ARG A 332 -48.16 -32.15 -51.76
N ARG A 333 -49.40 -31.87 -51.35
CA ARG A 333 -49.81 -30.53 -50.90
C ARG A 333 -48.96 -30.04 -49.72
N GLN A 334 -48.74 -30.89 -48.72
CA GLN A 334 -47.88 -30.57 -47.57
C GLN A 334 -46.41 -30.35 -47.94
N ILE A 335 -45.87 -31.09 -48.92
CA ILE A 335 -44.51 -30.87 -49.43
C ILE A 335 -44.42 -29.51 -50.13
N ASP A 336 -45.41 -29.15 -50.94
CA ASP A 336 -45.43 -27.87 -51.65
C ASP A 336 -45.58 -26.69 -50.67
N ASP A 337 -46.46 -26.80 -49.67
CA ASP A 337 -46.64 -25.79 -48.61
C ASP A 337 -45.31 -25.55 -47.83
N VAL A 338 -44.64 -26.62 -47.39
CA VAL A 338 -43.36 -26.54 -46.64
C VAL A 338 -42.23 -25.99 -47.51
N ARG A 339 -42.24 -26.26 -48.82
CA ARG A 339 -41.26 -25.70 -49.77
C ARG A 339 -41.47 -24.20 -49.96
N GLU A 340 -42.72 -23.75 -50.05
CA GLU A 340 -43.05 -22.33 -50.15
C GLU A 340 -42.59 -21.59 -48.88
N GLU A 341 -42.95 -22.10 -47.71
CA GLU A 341 -42.52 -21.56 -46.42
C GLU A 341 -40.99 -21.53 -46.26
N LEU A 342 -40.28 -22.60 -46.66
CA LEU A 342 -38.82 -22.63 -46.63
C LEU A 342 -38.20 -21.56 -47.53
N ASN A 343 -38.76 -21.31 -48.72
CA ASN A 343 -38.25 -20.29 -49.62
C ASN A 343 -38.46 -18.88 -49.06
N ASP A 344 -39.59 -18.62 -48.39
CA ASP A 344 -39.88 -17.34 -47.75
C ASP A 344 -38.93 -17.06 -46.58
N VAL A 345 -38.72 -18.04 -45.69
CA VAL A 345 -37.79 -17.91 -44.56
C VAL A 345 -36.34 -17.76 -45.06
N LEU A 346 -35.94 -18.47 -46.12
CA LEU A 346 -34.62 -18.30 -46.74
C LEU A 346 -34.42 -16.89 -47.33
N ALA A 347 -35.45 -16.31 -47.93
CA ALA A 347 -35.39 -14.95 -48.45
C ALA A 347 -35.28 -13.91 -47.33
N ALA A 348 -36.06 -14.07 -46.26
CA ALA A 348 -36.00 -13.22 -45.07
C ALA A 348 -34.65 -13.30 -44.34
N ALA A 349 -34.11 -14.51 -44.17
CA ALA A 349 -32.82 -14.73 -43.50
C ALA A 349 -31.66 -14.07 -44.25
N ARG A 350 -31.66 -14.06 -45.58
CA ARG A 350 -30.63 -13.39 -46.40
C ARG A 350 -30.62 -11.88 -46.22
N LEU A 351 -31.79 -11.24 -46.13
CA LEU A 351 -31.90 -9.81 -45.89
C LEU A 351 -31.34 -9.46 -44.50
N LEU A 352 -31.71 -10.25 -43.49
CA LEU A 352 -31.24 -10.04 -42.13
C LEU A 352 -29.73 -10.30 -41.95
N GLU A 353 -29.17 -11.27 -42.67
CA GLU A 353 -27.73 -11.53 -42.71
C GLU A 353 -26.95 -10.32 -43.25
N GLN A 354 -27.48 -9.68 -44.29
CA GLN A 354 -26.91 -8.47 -44.86
C GLN A 354 -26.93 -7.31 -43.85
N ASP A 355 -28.07 -7.10 -43.18
CA ASP A 355 -28.21 -6.07 -42.14
C ASP A 355 -27.27 -6.30 -40.95
N LEU A 356 -27.14 -7.56 -40.51
CA LEU A 356 -26.22 -7.95 -39.44
C LEU A 356 -24.76 -7.66 -39.83
N THR A 357 -24.36 -8.05 -41.03
CA THR A 357 -23.01 -7.80 -41.55
C THR A 357 -22.70 -6.30 -41.60
N MET A 358 -23.68 -5.46 -41.99
CA MET A 358 -23.53 -4.01 -41.99
C MET A 358 -23.41 -3.43 -40.57
N ALA A 359 -24.20 -3.93 -39.62
CA ALA A 359 -24.15 -3.50 -38.22
C ALA A 359 -22.82 -3.87 -37.55
N GLU A 360 -22.30 -5.07 -37.80
CA GLU A 360 -20.98 -5.53 -37.33
C GLU A 360 -19.84 -4.70 -37.92
N ALA A 361 -19.90 -4.38 -39.22
CA ALA A 361 -18.93 -3.48 -39.86
C ALA A 361 -18.94 -2.07 -39.25
N GLN A 362 -20.13 -1.56 -38.91
CA GLN A 362 -20.28 -0.27 -38.23
C GLN A 362 -19.71 -0.29 -36.81
N LEU A 363 -19.93 -1.37 -36.06
CA LEU A 363 -19.34 -1.57 -34.73
C LEU A 363 -17.82 -1.57 -34.78
N ALA A 364 -17.23 -2.37 -35.67
CA ALA A 364 -15.78 -2.43 -35.84
C ALA A 364 -15.18 -1.06 -36.26
N ALA A 365 -15.92 -0.26 -37.03
CA ALA A 365 -15.51 1.09 -37.38
C ALA A 365 -15.55 2.05 -36.17
N LEU A 366 -16.57 1.91 -35.30
CA LEU A 366 -16.69 2.69 -34.07
C LEU A 366 -15.65 2.31 -33.03
N ASP A 367 -15.33 1.01 -32.90
CA ASP A 367 -14.25 0.52 -32.03
C ASP A 367 -12.90 1.14 -32.42
N ARG A 368 -12.50 1.02 -33.69
CA ARG A 368 -11.26 1.64 -34.20
C ARG A 368 -11.22 3.15 -33.98
N ARG A 369 -12.36 3.83 -34.09
CA ARG A 369 -12.45 5.26 -33.84
C ARG A 369 -12.27 5.61 -32.36
N ILE A 370 -12.88 4.83 -31.46
CA ILE A 370 -12.74 5.01 -30.01
C ILE A 370 -11.29 4.79 -29.61
N ASP A 371 -10.65 3.74 -30.10
CA ASP A 371 -9.23 3.45 -29.80
C ASP A 371 -8.33 4.61 -30.25
N GLY A 372 -8.50 5.10 -31.48
CA GLY A 372 -7.75 6.25 -31.99
C GLY A 372 -7.95 7.52 -31.15
N LEU A 373 -9.19 7.79 -30.71
CA LEU A 373 -9.50 8.93 -29.84
C LEU A 373 -8.91 8.78 -28.43
N GLN A 374 -8.83 7.56 -27.90
CA GLN A 374 -8.21 7.29 -26.60
C GLN A 374 -6.70 7.49 -26.66
N GLU A 375 -6.04 6.94 -27.68
CA GLU A 375 -4.60 7.14 -27.89
C GLU A 375 -4.25 8.62 -28.09
N GLU A 376 -5.08 9.38 -28.80
CA GLU A 376 -4.89 10.82 -28.97
C GLU A 376 -5.09 11.59 -27.66
N ARG A 377 -6.10 11.24 -26.87
CA ARG A 377 -6.34 11.84 -25.54
C ARG A 377 -5.18 11.59 -24.60
N ASP A 378 -4.66 10.36 -24.56
CA ASP A 378 -3.60 9.97 -23.64
C ASP A 378 -2.28 10.67 -23.99
N ARG A 379 -1.96 10.76 -25.28
CA ARG A 379 -0.82 11.58 -25.76
C ARG A 379 -0.94 13.04 -25.35
N ASN A 380 -2.12 13.65 -25.50
CA ASN A 380 -2.35 15.03 -25.07
C ASN A 380 -2.26 15.20 -23.54
N ARG A 381 -2.67 14.19 -22.77
CA ARG A 381 -2.55 14.17 -21.31
C ARG A 381 -1.10 14.05 -20.84
N ASP A 382 -0.29 13.27 -21.54
CA ASP A 382 1.15 13.16 -21.30
C ASP A 382 1.84 14.51 -21.58
N ILE A 383 1.49 15.16 -22.70
CA ILE A 383 1.98 16.51 -23.03
C ILE A 383 1.58 17.51 -21.93
N ALA A 384 0.33 17.53 -21.49
CA ALA A 384 -0.13 18.40 -20.39
C ALA A 384 0.65 18.13 -19.08
N THR A 385 0.97 16.87 -18.81
CA THR A 385 1.73 16.46 -17.62
C THR A 385 3.19 16.92 -17.72
N LEU A 386 3.83 16.79 -18.88
CA LEU A 386 5.19 17.25 -19.13
C LEU A 386 5.32 18.78 -19.06
N ILE A 387 4.33 19.52 -19.57
CA ILE A 387 4.24 20.98 -19.44
C ILE A 387 4.13 21.39 -17.96
N ARG A 388 3.26 20.70 -17.19
CA ARG A 388 3.10 20.95 -15.75
C ARG A 388 4.37 20.66 -14.93
N LEU A 389 5.18 19.71 -15.38
CA LEU A 389 6.43 19.32 -14.73
C LEU A 389 7.65 20.18 -15.15
N GLY A 390 7.45 21.21 -15.98
CA GLY A 390 8.49 22.19 -16.32
C GLY A 390 9.49 21.73 -17.40
N SER A 391 9.13 20.77 -18.25
CA SER A 391 10.00 20.25 -19.31
C SER A 391 10.16 21.26 -20.46
N GLU A 392 11.37 21.83 -20.64
CA GLU A 392 11.72 22.77 -21.72
C GLU A 392 11.59 22.17 -23.13
N THR A 393 11.65 20.83 -23.24
CA THR A 393 11.64 20.10 -24.53
C THR A 393 10.29 20.21 -25.26
N SER A 394 9.20 20.48 -24.56
CA SER A 394 7.86 20.63 -25.18
C SER A 394 7.68 21.99 -25.87
N ALA A 395 8.41 23.03 -25.43
CA ALA A 395 8.38 24.36 -26.06
C ALA A 395 9.17 24.40 -27.38
N GLN A 396 10.24 23.61 -27.51
CA GLN A 396 11.06 23.54 -28.72
C GLN A 396 10.35 22.89 -29.90
N HIS A 397 9.51 21.87 -29.68
CA HIS A 397 8.78 21.21 -30.79
C HIS A 397 7.73 22.12 -31.45
N ILE A 398 7.12 23.04 -30.69
CA ILE A 398 6.18 24.03 -31.24
C ILE A 398 6.93 25.17 -31.95
N ALA A 399 8.12 25.53 -31.47
CA ALA A 399 8.98 26.56 -32.09
C ALA A 399 9.64 26.09 -33.39
N ASP A 400 9.93 24.79 -33.54
CA ASP A 400 10.58 24.19 -34.73
C ASP A 400 9.58 23.71 -35.80
N HIS A 401 8.33 24.21 -35.79
CA HIS A 401 7.27 23.85 -36.74
C HIS A 401 7.13 22.33 -36.97
N ASN A 402 7.34 21.51 -35.95
CA ASN A 402 7.27 20.05 -36.07
C ASN A 402 6.22 19.50 -35.12
N CYS A 403 5.32 18.66 -35.62
CA CYS A 403 4.30 18.02 -34.79
C CYS A 403 4.98 17.19 -33.68
N PRO A 404 4.78 17.51 -32.38
CA PRO A 404 5.43 16.80 -31.27
C PRO A 404 5.00 15.33 -31.16
N THR A 405 3.91 14.97 -31.85
CA THR A 405 3.30 13.64 -31.78
C THR A 405 3.83 12.67 -32.85
N CYS A 406 4.06 13.13 -34.08
CA CYS A 406 4.51 12.28 -35.19
C CYS A 406 5.81 12.75 -35.86
N LYS A 407 6.41 13.85 -35.39
CA LYS A 407 7.63 14.48 -35.93
C LYS A 407 7.55 14.89 -37.41
N GLN A 408 6.34 15.07 -37.95
CA GLN A 408 6.16 15.66 -39.28
C GLN A 408 6.28 17.18 -39.21
N SER A 409 6.94 17.77 -40.22
CA SER A 409 7.02 19.22 -40.40
C SER A 409 5.63 19.78 -40.75
N LEU A 410 5.26 20.84 -40.03
CA LEU A 410 4.08 21.65 -40.21
C LEU A 410 4.32 22.80 -41.20
N ASP A 411 5.52 22.91 -41.78
CA ASP A 411 5.90 23.97 -42.73
C ASP A 411 5.04 23.96 -44.01
N SER A 412 4.32 22.86 -44.28
CA SER A 412 3.46 22.74 -45.46
C SER A 412 2.00 23.16 -45.22
N VAL A 413 1.65 23.68 -44.04
CA VAL A 413 0.30 24.16 -43.71
C VAL A 413 0.30 25.70 -43.71
N GLU A 414 0.76 26.32 -44.80
CA GLU A 414 0.53 27.74 -45.03
C GLU A 414 -0.94 27.95 -45.48
N SER A 415 -1.83 28.12 -44.51
CA SER A 415 -3.12 28.78 -44.72
C SER A 415 -3.25 29.91 -43.72
N ALA A 416 -3.24 31.14 -44.26
CA ALA A 416 -3.06 32.41 -43.54
C ALA A 416 -4.25 32.85 -42.67
N GLU A 417 -5.13 31.95 -42.24
CA GLU A 417 -6.25 32.25 -41.35
C GLU A 417 -6.46 31.10 -40.35
N LEU A 418 -5.50 30.90 -39.45
CA LEU A 418 -5.74 30.06 -38.27
C LEU A 418 -6.60 30.86 -37.29
N GLY A 419 -7.87 30.47 -37.15
CA GLY A 419 -8.71 30.85 -36.02
C GLY A 419 -8.10 30.42 -34.68
N PRO A 420 -8.74 30.73 -33.54
CA PRO A 420 -8.16 30.44 -32.22
C PRO A 420 -7.83 28.95 -32.09
N THR A 421 -6.55 28.65 -31.90
CA THR A 421 -6.03 27.31 -31.63
C THR A 421 -6.42 26.90 -30.21
N LEU A 422 -7.02 25.71 -30.07
CA LEU A 422 -7.40 25.16 -28.78
C LEU A 422 -6.17 24.95 -27.89
N ASP A 423 -6.26 25.29 -26.61
CA ASP A 423 -5.28 24.87 -25.62
C ASP A 423 -5.29 23.33 -25.45
N VAL A 424 -4.22 22.76 -24.91
CA VAL A 424 -4.10 21.31 -24.63
C VAL A 424 -5.24 20.86 -23.72
N GLY A 425 -5.65 21.69 -22.75
CA GLY A 425 -6.80 21.41 -21.90
C GLY A 425 -8.13 21.36 -22.67
N GLU A 426 -8.34 22.30 -23.60
CA GLU A 426 -9.55 22.36 -24.44
C GLU A 426 -9.61 21.21 -25.45
N THR A 427 -8.45 20.81 -25.99
CA THR A 427 -8.28 19.66 -26.87
C THR A 427 -8.65 18.36 -26.15
N ILE A 428 -8.19 18.16 -24.91
CA ILE A 428 -8.61 17.03 -24.07
C ILE A 428 -10.12 17.06 -23.82
N GLY A 429 -10.69 18.25 -23.58
CA GLY A 429 -12.13 18.45 -23.43
C GLY A 429 -12.92 17.99 -24.65
N LEU A 430 -12.49 18.38 -25.85
CA LEU A 430 -13.11 17.99 -27.12
C LEU A 430 -13.02 16.47 -27.35
N LEU A 431 -11.84 15.88 -27.13
CA LEU A 431 -11.63 14.43 -27.28
C LEU A 431 -12.53 13.62 -26.33
N ASN A 432 -12.71 14.08 -25.08
CA ASN A 432 -13.64 13.44 -24.15
C ASN A 432 -15.11 13.53 -24.61
N ALA A 433 -15.53 14.67 -25.17
CA ALA A 433 -16.88 14.82 -25.72
C ALA A 433 -17.12 13.91 -26.94
N GLN A 434 -16.12 13.79 -27.82
CA GLN A 434 -16.16 12.88 -28.97
C GLN A 434 -16.17 11.41 -28.53
N LEU A 435 -15.37 11.02 -27.53
CA LEU A 435 -15.37 9.69 -26.92
C LEU A 435 -16.73 9.33 -26.33
N SER A 436 -17.35 10.26 -25.60
CA SER A 436 -18.70 10.07 -25.04
C SER A 436 -19.73 9.80 -26.15
N THR A 437 -19.70 10.62 -27.21
CA THR A 437 -20.61 10.49 -28.36
C THR A 437 -20.40 9.17 -29.10
N ALA A 438 -19.13 8.83 -29.40
CA ALA A 438 -18.77 7.59 -30.08
C ALA A 438 -19.15 6.36 -29.26
N SER A 439 -18.95 6.39 -27.94
CA SER A 439 -19.34 5.31 -27.03
C SER A 439 -20.85 5.12 -27.00
N ALA A 440 -21.63 6.21 -26.97
CA ALA A 440 -23.09 6.14 -27.03
C ALA A 440 -23.60 5.61 -28.38
N MET A 441 -22.94 5.94 -29.49
CA MET A 441 -23.26 5.38 -30.82
C MET A 441 -22.91 3.89 -30.89
N ARG A 442 -21.74 3.50 -30.39
CA ARG A 442 -21.29 2.11 -30.31
C ARG A 442 -22.27 1.25 -29.54
N GLU A 443 -22.73 1.74 -28.38
CA GLU A 443 -23.68 0.98 -27.56
C GLU A 443 -25.01 0.76 -28.27
N ARG A 444 -25.53 1.78 -28.97
CA ARG A 444 -26.74 1.63 -29.79
C ARG A 444 -26.54 0.63 -30.94
N SER A 445 -25.43 0.73 -31.66
CA SER A 445 -25.10 -0.22 -32.74
C SER A 445 -24.90 -1.65 -32.21
N ARG A 446 -24.37 -1.81 -30.99
CA ARG A 446 -24.19 -3.12 -30.33
C ARG A 446 -25.52 -3.78 -30.07
N ILE A 447 -26.46 -3.04 -29.48
CA ILE A 447 -27.82 -3.53 -29.20
C ILE A 447 -28.51 -3.97 -30.51
N VAL A 448 -28.39 -3.19 -31.58
CA VAL A 448 -28.97 -3.54 -32.89
C VAL A 448 -28.33 -4.80 -33.47
N ALA A 449 -27.00 -4.92 -33.45
CA ALA A 449 -26.30 -6.09 -33.95
C ALA A 449 -26.64 -7.36 -33.13
N GLU A 450 -26.68 -7.27 -31.80
CA GLU A 450 -27.08 -8.38 -30.93
C GLU A 450 -28.53 -8.81 -31.20
N GLN A 451 -29.45 -7.87 -31.40
CA GLN A 451 -30.85 -8.18 -31.75
C GLN A 451 -30.93 -8.88 -33.10
N SER A 452 -30.28 -8.35 -34.14
CA SER A 452 -30.26 -8.96 -35.47
C SER A 452 -29.61 -10.34 -35.48
N ALA A 453 -28.52 -10.54 -34.73
CA ALA A 453 -27.84 -11.84 -34.59
C ALA A 453 -28.73 -12.91 -33.94
N ASN A 454 -29.49 -12.52 -32.90
CA ASN A 454 -30.43 -13.43 -32.24
C ASN A 454 -31.58 -13.85 -33.17
N VAL A 455 -32.14 -12.90 -33.93
CA VAL A 455 -33.21 -13.18 -34.91
C VAL A 455 -32.69 -14.03 -36.07
N TYR A 456 -31.48 -13.74 -36.56
CA TYR A 456 -30.85 -14.52 -37.62
C TYR A 456 -30.58 -15.97 -37.19
N SER A 457 -30.08 -16.17 -35.97
CA SER A 457 -29.89 -17.51 -35.38
C SER A 457 -31.21 -18.25 -35.17
N ALA A 458 -32.32 -17.55 -34.93
CA ALA A 458 -33.65 -18.16 -34.88
C ALA A 458 -34.11 -18.61 -36.28
N MET A 459 -33.97 -17.75 -37.29
CA MET A 459 -34.33 -18.08 -38.68
C MET A 459 -33.50 -19.23 -39.25
N GLN A 460 -32.20 -19.30 -38.96
CA GLN A 460 -31.36 -20.43 -39.37
C GLN A 460 -31.87 -21.77 -38.81
N ARG A 461 -32.33 -21.78 -37.56
CA ARG A 461 -32.90 -22.98 -36.94
C ARG A 461 -34.24 -23.36 -37.56
N GLU A 462 -35.07 -22.37 -37.89
CA GLU A 462 -36.32 -22.59 -38.61
C GLU A 462 -36.07 -23.18 -40.01
N ILE A 463 -35.07 -22.67 -40.73
CA ILE A 463 -34.61 -23.24 -42.02
C ILE A 463 -34.18 -24.69 -41.85
N ASP A 464 -33.40 -25.01 -40.83
CA ASP A 464 -32.96 -26.38 -40.58
C ASP A 464 -34.13 -27.30 -40.17
N HIS A 465 -35.09 -26.79 -39.40
CA HIS A 465 -36.33 -27.51 -39.07
C HIS A 465 -37.15 -27.82 -40.33
N LEU A 466 -37.42 -26.82 -41.17
CA LEU A 466 -38.16 -26.98 -42.42
C LEU A 466 -37.43 -27.91 -43.40
N ARG A 467 -36.09 -27.90 -43.44
CA ARG A 467 -35.28 -28.86 -44.23
C ARG A 467 -35.42 -30.29 -43.72
N VAL A 468 -35.41 -30.49 -42.40
CA VAL A 468 -35.61 -31.82 -41.80
C VAL A 468 -37.03 -32.32 -42.08
N GLN A 469 -38.03 -31.44 -41.93
CA GLN A 469 -39.44 -31.74 -42.23
C GLN A 469 -39.65 -32.07 -43.71
N LEU A 470 -39.06 -31.30 -44.62
CA LEU A 470 -39.14 -31.53 -46.06
C LEU A 470 -38.51 -32.89 -46.44
N ARG A 471 -37.30 -33.19 -45.94
CA ARG A 471 -36.65 -34.49 -46.19
C ARG A 471 -37.46 -35.66 -45.64
N SER A 472 -38.13 -35.45 -44.51
CA SER A 472 -39.03 -36.43 -43.92
C SER A 472 -40.25 -36.70 -44.79
N LEU A 473 -40.94 -35.65 -45.24
CA LEU A 473 -42.14 -35.78 -46.08
C LEU A 473 -41.80 -36.39 -47.45
N GLU A 474 -40.66 -36.00 -48.03
CA GLU A 474 -40.11 -36.60 -49.24
C GLU A 474 -39.74 -38.08 -49.04
N GLY A 475 -39.21 -38.46 -47.88
CA GLY A 475 -38.92 -39.85 -47.52
C GLY A 475 -40.18 -40.70 -47.30
N ASP A 476 -41.21 -40.12 -46.69
CA ASP A 476 -42.51 -40.77 -46.47
C ASP A 476 -43.29 -40.97 -47.78
N ALA A 477 -43.05 -40.14 -48.80
CA ALA A 477 -43.62 -40.30 -50.15
C ALA A 477 -43.02 -41.49 -50.92
N VAL A 478 -41.83 -41.95 -50.54
CA VAL A 478 -41.06 -43.01 -51.23
C VAL A 478 -41.24 -44.38 -50.55
N THR A 479 -41.68 -44.43 -49.29
CA THR A 479 -41.68 -45.67 -48.49
C THR A 479 -43.11 -46.22 -48.27
N PRO A 480 -43.43 -47.48 -48.64
CA PRO A 480 -44.75 -48.06 -48.40
C PRO A 480 -45.04 -48.29 -46.90
N ASN A 481 -46.29 -48.01 -46.49
CA ASN A 481 -46.86 -48.23 -45.15
C ASN A 481 -46.36 -49.51 -44.44
N GLN A 482 -45.38 -49.37 -43.53
CA GLN A 482 -45.30 -50.03 -42.21
C GLN A 482 -43.97 -49.66 -41.51
N ILE A 483 -44.05 -49.42 -40.19
CA ILE A 483 -43.01 -48.96 -39.22
C ILE A 483 -42.93 -47.41 -39.13
N PRO A 484 -42.75 -46.81 -37.93
CA PRO A 484 -42.81 -45.36 -37.69
C PRO A 484 -42.09 -44.54 -38.75
N LYS A 485 -42.81 -43.53 -39.25
CA LYS A 485 -42.33 -42.67 -40.32
C LYS A 485 -41.04 -41.98 -39.91
N SER A 486 -40.08 -41.95 -40.83
CA SER A 486 -38.75 -41.36 -40.61
C SER A 486 -38.82 -39.92 -40.07
N GLY A 487 -39.90 -39.21 -40.41
CA GLY A 487 -40.23 -37.88 -39.92
C GLY A 487 -40.59 -37.72 -38.47
N ASP A 488 -41.36 -38.66 -37.92
CA ASP A 488 -41.77 -38.60 -36.52
C ASP A 488 -40.55 -38.85 -35.62
N ILE A 489 -39.63 -39.71 -36.06
CA ILE A 489 -38.35 -39.97 -35.38
C ILE A 489 -37.44 -38.73 -35.45
N ALA A 490 -37.32 -38.09 -36.62
CA ALA A 490 -36.49 -36.89 -36.79
C ALA A 490 -37.01 -35.70 -35.95
N ARG A 491 -38.33 -35.46 -35.93
CA ARG A 491 -38.96 -34.43 -35.08
C ARG A 491 -38.73 -34.69 -33.60
N ARG A 492 -38.83 -35.96 -33.16
CA ARG A 492 -38.55 -36.35 -31.78
C ARG A 492 -37.09 -36.07 -31.39
N ILE A 493 -36.13 -36.49 -32.21
CA ILE A 493 -34.70 -36.28 -31.96
C ILE A 493 -34.37 -34.79 -31.90
N SER A 494 -34.90 -33.98 -32.82
CA SER A 494 -34.69 -32.52 -32.80
C SER A 494 -35.25 -31.86 -31.54
N ALA A 495 -36.45 -32.28 -31.09
CA ALA A 495 -37.04 -31.79 -29.85
C ALA A 495 -36.27 -32.25 -28.59
N GLU A 496 -35.73 -33.48 -28.57
CA GLU A 496 -34.85 -33.99 -27.52
C GLU A 496 -33.54 -33.19 -27.43
N ILE A 497 -32.88 -32.93 -28.57
CA ILE A 497 -31.66 -32.09 -28.63
C ILE A 497 -31.98 -30.69 -28.11
N ARG A 498 -33.10 -30.10 -28.55
CA ARG A 498 -33.49 -28.75 -28.13
C ARG A 498 -33.76 -28.66 -26.64
N ARG A 499 -34.45 -29.65 -26.07
CA ARG A 499 -34.66 -29.76 -24.61
C ARG A 499 -33.31 -29.80 -23.88
N ASP A 500 -32.37 -30.63 -24.34
CA ASP A 500 -31.07 -30.79 -23.68
C ASP A 500 -30.23 -29.51 -23.75
N GLU A 501 -30.27 -28.77 -24.86
CA GLU A 501 -29.64 -27.45 -24.99
C GLU A 501 -30.18 -26.45 -23.97
N ILE A 502 -31.52 -26.36 -23.84
CA ILE A 502 -32.17 -25.43 -22.92
C ILE A 502 -31.87 -25.84 -21.47
N GLN A 503 -31.91 -27.13 -21.16
CA GLN A 503 -31.58 -27.63 -19.83
C GLN A 503 -30.14 -27.28 -19.44
N ARG A 504 -29.17 -27.53 -20.32
CA ARG A 504 -27.76 -27.18 -20.06
C ARG A 504 -27.57 -25.67 -19.87
N ALA A 505 -28.28 -24.85 -20.65
CA ALA A 505 -28.22 -23.41 -20.52
C ALA A 505 -28.82 -22.92 -19.19
N MET A 506 -29.91 -23.54 -18.73
CA MET A 506 -30.49 -23.28 -17.40
C MET A 506 -29.56 -23.70 -16.27
N ASP A 507 -28.97 -24.90 -16.34
CA ASP A 507 -28.02 -25.37 -15.33
C ASP A 507 -26.81 -24.41 -15.23
N SER A 508 -26.32 -23.94 -16.37
CA SER A 508 -25.24 -22.95 -16.45
C SER A 508 -25.68 -21.57 -15.93
N PHE A 509 -26.91 -21.15 -16.24
CA PHE A 509 -27.50 -19.91 -15.72
C PHE A 509 -27.55 -19.94 -14.19
N ASP A 510 -28.07 -21.01 -13.59
CA ASP A 510 -28.17 -21.13 -12.13
C ASP A 510 -26.80 -21.08 -11.45
N ILE A 511 -25.80 -21.75 -12.01
CA ILE A 511 -24.42 -21.73 -11.49
C ILE A 511 -23.86 -20.31 -11.53
N LYS A 512 -23.99 -19.62 -12.67
CA LYS A 512 -23.45 -18.26 -12.83
C LYS A 512 -24.25 -17.23 -12.05
N GLN A 513 -25.56 -17.41 -11.89
CA GLN A 513 -26.40 -16.56 -11.05
C GLN A 513 -25.96 -16.64 -9.59
N ARG A 514 -25.68 -17.85 -9.07
CA ARG A 514 -25.11 -18.01 -7.72
C ARG A 514 -23.78 -17.29 -7.57
N SER A 515 -22.87 -17.43 -8.54
CA SER A 515 -21.59 -16.71 -8.55
C SER A 515 -21.80 -15.19 -8.54
N LEU A 516 -22.74 -14.65 -9.32
CA LEU A 516 -23.08 -13.22 -9.29
C LEU A 516 -23.63 -12.81 -7.92
N ILE A 517 -24.49 -13.60 -7.28
CA ILE A 517 -25.00 -13.31 -5.92
C ILE A 517 -23.84 -13.24 -4.91
N GLU A 518 -22.90 -14.17 -4.98
CA GLU A 518 -21.71 -14.18 -4.12
C GLU A 518 -20.82 -12.94 -4.34
N THR A 519 -20.52 -12.61 -5.61
CA THR A 519 -19.75 -11.40 -5.96
C THR A 519 -20.47 -10.14 -5.49
N ALA A 520 -21.79 -10.05 -5.65
CA ALA A 520 -22.58 -8.90 -5.17
C ALA A 520 -22.54 -8.76 -3.64
N ALA A 521 -22.60 -9.87 -2.90
CA ALA A 521 -22.46 -9.85 -1.46
C ALA A 521 -21.06 -9.42 -1.02
N ALA A 522 -20.01 -9.91 -1.68
CA ALA A 522 -18.63 -9.52 -1.41
C ALA A 522 -18.38 -8.02 -1.67
N ILE A 523 -18.90 -7.48 -2.77
CA ILE A 523 -18.81 -6.04 -3.08
C ILE A 523 -19.51 -5.20 -2.00
N ALA A 524 -20.71 -5.60 -1.58
CA ALA A 524 -21.45 -4.87 -0.55
C ALA A 524 -20.70 -4.89 0.80
N ALA A 525 -20.15 -6.05 1.20
CA ALA A 525 -19.36 -6.19 2.41
C ALA A 525 -18.09 -5.32 2.37
N ALA A 526 -17.30 -5.40 1.30
CA ALA A 526 -16.09 -4.59 1.13
C ALA A 526 -16.39 -3.08 1.13
N ARG A 527 -17.50 -2.67 0.52
CA ARG A 527 -17.93 -1.26 0.51
C ARG A 527 -18.38 -0.79 1.89
N ASN A 528 -19.09 -1.61 2.65
CA ASN A 528 -19.50 -1.28 4.01
C ASN A 528 -18.29 -1.14 4.93
N GLU A 529 -17.31 -2.03 4.79
CA GLU A 529 -16.03 -1.90 5.51
C GLU A 529 -15.30 -0.60 5.12
N LEU A 530 -15.23 -0.29 3.82
CA LEU A 530 -14.59 0.93 3.32
C LEU A 530 -15.25 2.21 3.87
N ASN A 531 -16.58 2.22 3.96
CA ASN A 531 -17.36 3.34 4.49
C ASN A 531 -17.19 3.49 6.01
N ALA A 532 -16.94 2.40 6.74
CA ALA A 532 -16.72 2.41 8.17
C ALA A 532 -15.32 2.93 8.55
N LEU A 533 -14.35 2.87 7.64
CA LEU A 533 -12.99 3.36 7.89
C LEU A 533 -12.92 4.89 7.88
N PRO A 534 -12.20 5.52 8.82
CA PRO A 534 -12.01 6.96 8.83
C PRO A 534 -11.27 7.43 7.56
N ALA A 535 -11.65 8.59 7.02
CA ALA A 535 -11.01 9.19 5.85
C ALA A 535 -9.72 9.98 6.20
N GLY A 536 -9.45 10.19 7.49
CA GLY A 536 -8.30 10.91 8.02
C GLY A 536 -7.96 10.43 9.44
N LEU A 537 -7.49 11.34 10.29
CA LEU A 537 -7.33 11.04 11.72
C LEU A 537 -8.69 10.69 12.33
N SER A 538 -8.76 9.57 13.05
CA SER A 538 -9.97 9.20 13.79
C SER A 538 -10.16 10.10 15.03
N GLU A 539 -11.34 10.07 15.65
CA GLU A 539 -11.54 10.76 16.94
C GLU A 539 -10.58 10.25 18.01
N SER A 540 -10.25 8.95 17.98
CA SER A 540 -9.24 8.30 18.82
C SER A 540 -7.85 8.91 18.58
N ASP A 541 -7.43 9.03 17.32
CA ASP A 541 -6.16 9.67 16.97
C ASP A 541 -6.09 11.12 17.46
N LEU A 542 -7.17 11.88 17.28
CA LEU A 542 -7.25 13.26 17.77
C LEU A 542 -7.15 13.33 19.31
N GLU A 543 -7.70 12.37 20.05
CA GLU A 543 -7.54 12.28 21.50
C GLU A 543 -6.08 12.01 21.91
N VAL A 544 -5.38 11.13 21.18
CA VAL A 544 -3.95 10.87 21.39
C VAL A 544 -3.14 12.16 21.15
N LEU A 545 -3.40 12.88 20.05
CA LEU A 545 -2.71 14.14 19.75
C LEU A 545 -3.01 15.24 20.78
N ARG A 546 -4.25 15.33 21.28
CA ARG A 546 -4.59 16.24 22.39
C ARG A 546 -3.82 15.90 23.66
N SER A 547 -3.64 14.61 23.96
CA SER A 547 -2.87 14.14 25.12
C SER A 547 -1.40 14.51 24.98
N VAL A 548 -0.79 14.30 23.81
CA VAL A 548 0.58 14.73 23.50
C VAL A 548 0.71 16.24 23.65
N GLY A 549 -0.20 17.02 23.06
CA GLY A 549 -0.18 18.48 23.16
C GLY A 549 -0.37 18.99 24.60
N SER A 550 -1.21 18.33 25.39
CA SER A 550 -1.41 18.68 26.81
C SER A 550 -0.14 18.45 27.64
N LEU A 551 0.47 17.28 27.48
CA LEU A 551 1.70 16.94 28.19
C LEU A 551 2.86 17.87 27.78
N MET A 552 2.98 18.17 26.48
CA MET A 552 4.01 19.08 25.97
C MET A 552 3.87 20.47 26.60
N ARG A 553 2.65 21.01 26.70
CA ARG A 553 2.42 22.30 27.36
C ARG A 553 2.74 22.28 28.85
N GLN A 554 2.44 21.17 29.53
CA GLN A 554 2.83 20.97 30.93
C GLN A 554 4.36 20.97 31.08
N ARG A 555 5.10 20.29 30.19
CA ARG A 555 6.56 20.29 30.21
C ARG A 555 7.15 21.68 29.96
N LEU A 556 6.61 22.42 29.00
CA LEU A 556 7.02 23.79 28.71
C LEU A 556 6.80 24.74 29.90
N GLN A 557 5.66 24.62 30.58
CA GLN A 557 5.36 25.38 31.80
C GLN A 557 6.34 25.04 32.93
N ALA A 558 6.73 23.77 33.06
CA ALA A 558 7.67 23.32 34.07
C ALA A 558 9.11 23.78 33.80
N SER A 559 9.51 23.96 32.54
CA SER A 559 10.90 24.28 32.15
C SER A 559 11.22 25.77 31.97
N GLY A 560 10.37 26.67 32.46
CA GLY A 560 10.62 28.11 32.34
C GLY A 560 10.49 28.67 30.91
N PHE A 561 9.69 28.04 30.04
CA PHE A 561 9.48 28.54 28.67
C PHE A 561 8.95 29.97 28.66
N GLY A 562 9.62 30.86 27.94
CA GLY A 562 9.41 32.32 28.06
C GLY A 562 9.06 33.07 26.77
N SER A 563 9.29 32.49 25.58
CA SER A 563 9.08 33.19 24.30
C SER A 563 7.63 33.63 24.08
N TYR A 564 6.66 32.85 24.55
CA TYR A 564 5.23 33.16 24.50
C TYR A 564 4.46 32.22 25.44
N ALA A 565 3.13 32.39 25.55
CA ALA A 565 2.32 31.54 26.42
C ALA A 565 2.35 30.07 25.93
N PRO A 566 2.68 29.09 26.80
CA PRO A 566 2.70 27.67 26.42
C PRO A 566 1.39 27.16 25.83
N SER A 567 0.24 27.76 26.19
CA SER A 567 -1.08 27.45 25.62
C SER A 567 -1.18 27.66 24.10
N LEU A 568 -0.28 28.47 23.52
CA LEU A 568 -0.23 28.73 22.08
C LEU A 568 0.49 27.61 21.30
N VAL A 569 1.25 26.74 21.97
CA VAL A 569 1.92 25.60 21.35
C VAL A 569 0.92 24.45 21.18
N GLN A 570 0.82 23.96 19.94
CA GLN A 570 -0.07 22.89 19.54
C GLN A 570 0.69 21.88 18.68
N ILE A 571 0.12 20.69 18.50
CA ILE A 571 0.59 19.73 17.51
C ILE A 571 -0.22 19.96 16.25
N ASP A 572 0.46 20.24 15.15
CA ASP A 572 -0.16 20.35 13.85
C ASP A 572 -0.66 18.98 13.38
N VAL A 573 -1.92 18.91 12.92
CA VAL A 573 -2.56 17.64 12.57
C VAL A 573 -2.02 17.04 11.27
N ASP A 574 -1.44 17.87 10.41
CA ASP A 574 -0.92 17.44 9.13
C ASP A 574 0.53 16.96 9.24
N SER A 575 1.41 17.76 9.85
CA SER A 575 2.83 17.42 10.01
C SER A 575 3.14 16.58 11.26
N LEU A 576 2.24 16.58 12.25
CA LEU A 576 2.44 16.03 13.61
C LEU A 576 3.60 16.68 14.37
N GLN A 577 4.00 17.89 13.98
CA GLN A 577 5.07 18.64 14.64
C GLN A 577 4.51 19.76 15.53
N PRO A 578 5.30 20.25 16.51
CA PRO A 578 4.93 21.44 17.27
C PRO A 578 4.82 22.67 16.36
N VAL A 579 3.71 23.41 16.51
CA VAL A 579 3.47 24.69 15.83
C VAL A 579 2.90 25.70 16.82
N ARG A 580 3.01 26.98 16.49
CA ARG A 580 2.37 28.08 17.24
C ARG A 580 1.23 28.64 16.40
N GLN A 581 -0.01 28.25 16.67
CA GLN A 581 -1.18 28.72 15.90
C GLN A 581 -1.01 28.62 14.37
N GLY A 582 -0.35 27.57 13.88
CA GLY A 582 -0.06 27.37 12.45
C GLY A 582 1.21 28.05 11.93
N PHE A 583 1.93 28.79 12.78
CA PHE A 583 3.25 29.35 12.46
C PHE A 583 4.37 28.42 12.93
N ASP A 584 5.52 28.52 12.26
CA ASP A 584 6.74 27.81 12.60
C ASP A 584 7.29 28.30 13.96
N VAL A 585 7.50 27.36 14.87
CA VAL A 585 8.06 27.68 16.20
C VAL A 585 9.55 27.95 16.15
N ASP A 586 10.26 27.49 15.12
CA ASP A 586 11.71 27.62 14.98
C ASP A 586 12.14 29.07 14.69
N THR A 587 11.26 29.89 14.09
CA THR A 587 11.53 31.31 13.79
C THR A 587 11.10 32.26 14.90
N ASP A 588 10.12 31.85 15.70
CA ASP A 588 9.39 32.72 16.62
C ASP A 588 9.82 32.57 18.10
N ALA A 589 10.65 31.57 18.40
CA ALA A 589 11.15 31.29 19.74
C ALA A 589 12.64 31.61 19.87
N SER A 590 13.09 31.90 21.10
CA SER A 590 14.53 31.96 21.39
C SER A 590 15.19 30.60 21.18
N ALA A 591 16.51 30.56 20.91
CA ALA A 591 17.22 29.30 20.68
C ALA A 591 17.09 28.31 21.85
N SER A 592 17.09 28.80 23.09
CA SER A 592 16.87 27.95 24.28
C SER A 592 15.43 27.42 24.35
N ASP A 593 14.44 28.21 23.92
CA ASP A 593 13.04 27.80 23.87
C ASP A 593 12.75 26.81 22.73
N VAL A 594 13.45 26.89 21.59
CA VAL A 594 13.41 25.85 20.55
C VAL A 594 13.84 24.50 21.13
N VAL A 595 14.90 24.48 21.94
CA VAL A 595 15.34 23.28 22.66
C VAL A 595 14.29 22.79 23.67
N ARG A 596 13.67 23.69 24.44
CA ARG A 596 12.59 23.34 25.37
C ARG A 596 11.39 22.72 24.65
N ILE A 597 10.98 23.26 23.50
CA ILE A 597 9.91 22.69 22.67
C ILE A 597 10.28 21.29 22.19
N LYS A 598 11.50 21.09 21.69
CA LYS A 598 11.97 19.77 21.26
C LYS A 598 11.92 18.76 22.39
N LEU A 599 12.47 19.09 23.55
CA LEU A 599 12.49 18.21 24.72
C LEU A 599 11.07 17.88 25.18
N ALA A 600 10.20 18.88 25.29
CA ALA A 600 8.81 18.70 25.67
C ALA A 600 8.06 17.81 24.66
N TYR A 601 8.28 18.01 23.36
CA TYR A 601 7.67 17.21 22.30
C TYR A 601 8.14 15.75 22.33
N LEU A 602 9.46 15.51 22.36
CA LEU A 602 10.03 14.16 22.37
C LEU A 602 9.64 13.39 23.62
N ASP A 603 9.69 14.02 24.80
CA ASP A 603 9.22 13.40 26.03
C ASP A 603 7.71 13.09 25.99
N SER A 604 6.90 13.97 25.39
CA SER A 604 5.46 13.73 25.25
C SER A 604 5.15 12.55 24.33
N ILE A 605 5.84 12.45 23.18
CA ILE A 605 5.74 11.29 22.28
C ILE A 605 6.21 10.03 22.99
N ARG A 606 7.30 10.10 23.76
CA ARG A 606 7.84 8.97 24.53
C ARG A 606 6.85 8.46 25.57
N GLN A 607 6.27 9.34 26.39
CA GLN A 607 5.35 8.94 27.47
C GLN A 607 4.03 8.40 26.89
N ILE A 608 3.36 9.16 26.02
CA ILE A 608 2.07 8.76 25.43
C ILE A 608 2.24 7.54 24.50
N GLY A 609 3.28 7.55 23.66
CA GLY A 609 3.56 6.45 22.74
C GLY A 609 4.00 5.16 23.44
N ARG A 610 4.51 5.22 24.67
CA ARG A 610 4.79 4.03 25.47
C ARG A 610 3.52 3.43 26.08
N GLU A 611 2.63 4.28 26.57
CA GLU A 611 1.38 3.88 27.21
C GLU A 611 0.37 3.32 26.21
N ARG A 612 0.24 3.94 25.03
CA ARG A 612 -0.78 3.60 24.03
C ARG A 612 -0.21 3.01 22.73
N GLY A 613 1.08 3.23 22.45
CA GLY A 613 1.66 3.01 21.13
C GLY A 613 2.81 1.99 21.08
N THR A 614 3.81 2.28 20.24
CA THR A 614 4.97 1.42 19.98
C THR A 614 6.29 1.99 20.50
N HIS A 615 6.28 3.17 21.12
CA HIS A 615 7.49 3.80 21.64
C HIS A 615 8.15 2.91 22.70
N PRO A 616 9.48 2.65 22.66
CA PRO A 616 10.11 1.65 23.51
C PRO A 616 10.58 2.24 24.85
N GLY A 617 10.17 3.47 25.16
CA GLY A 617 10.53 4.17 26.40
C GLY A 617 11.95 4.72 26.51
N LEU A 618 12.81 4.54 25.49
CA LEU A 618 14.19 5.07 25.45
C LEU A 618 14.23 6.50 24.91
N LEU A 619 14.98 7.39 25.57
CA LEU A 619 15.36 8.70 25.07
C LEU A 619 16.81 9.03 25.43
N VAL A 620 17.65 9.33 24.43
CA VAL A 620 19.07 9.65 24.60
C VAL A 620 19.31 11.08 24.11
N LEU A 621 19.84 11.93 24.98
CA LEU A 621 19.99 13.37 24.74
C LEU A 621 21.46 13.74 24.90
N ASP A 622 22.10 14.14 23.80
CA ASP A 622 23.49 14.58 23.82
C ASP A 622 23.61 16.08 24.07
N GLU A 623 24.03 16.46 25.28
CA GLU A 623 24.24 17.85 25.73
C GLU A 623 23.08 18.81 25.38
N PRO A 624 21.86 18.59 25.90
CA PRO A 624 20.71 19.46 25.64
C PRO A 624 20.88 20.92 26.06
N ARG A 625 21.85 21.25 26.92
CA ARG A 625 22.08 22.62 27.41
C ARG A 625 22.93 23.50 26.48
N GLN A 626 23.12 23.12 25.21
CA GLN A 626 24.05 23.81 24.31
C GLN A 626 23.63 25.20 23.85
N GLN A 627 22.34 25.50 23.81
CA GLN A 627 21.82 26.83 23.43
C GLN A 627 21.68 27.75 24.65
N ASP A 628 22.65 27.71 25.56
CA ASP A 628 22.73 28.51 26.79
C ASP A 628 21.44 28.54 27.61
N MET A 629 20.82 27.36 27.81
CA MET A 629 19.69 27.24 28.73
C MET A 629 20.15 27.51 30.17
N GLU A 630 19.38 28.34 30.88
CA GLU A 630 19.62 28.66 32.29
C GLU A 630 19.67 27.39 33.15
N LEU A 631 20.46 27.43 34.22
CA LEU A 631 20.70 26.24 35.05
C LEU A 631 19.40 25.74 35.70
N ASP A 632 18.61 26.65 36.27
CA ASP A 632 17.35 26.33 36.96
C ASP A 632 16.33 25.68 35.99
N ASP A 633 16.25 26.17 34.76
CA ASP A 633 15.39 25.62 33.71
C ASP A 633 15.85 24.24 33.27
N TYR A 634 17.15 24.04 33.12
CA TYR A 634 17.73 22.74 32.78
C TYR A 634 17.48 21.71 33.89
N GLU A 635 17.59 22.12 35.14
CA GLU A 635 17.27 21.28 36.28
C GLU A 635 15.78 20.89 36.32
N ALA A 636 14.89 21.84 36.00
CA ALA A 636 13.47 21.55 35.86
C ALA A 636 13.17 20.58 34.70
N VAL A 637 13.94 20.68 33.61
CA VAL A 637 13.90 19.73 32.50
C VAL A 637 14.26 18.33 32.95
N LEU A 638 15.40 18.18 33.64
CA LEU A 638 15.84 16.89 34.14
C LEU A 638 14.82 16.29 35.13
N ARG A 639 14.18 17.14 35.94
CA ARG A 639 13.16 16.70 36.90
C ARG A 639 11.93 16.11 36.21
N TYR A 640 11.40 16.73 35.16
CA TYR A 640 10.27 16.12 34.45
C TYR A 640 10.69 14.91 33.61
N LEU A 641 11.92 14.88 33.09
CA LEU A 641 12.48 13.70 32.42
C LEU A 641 12.68 12.55 33.41
N SER A 642 12.85 12.85 34.70
CA SER A 642 12.87 11.86 35.79
C SER A 642 11.47 11.37 36.21
N GLU A 643 10.39 11.88 35.63
CA GLU A 643 9.04 11.37 35.90
C GLU A 643 8.77 10.08 35.11
N GLY A 644 7.81 9.27 35.57
CA GLY A 644 7.42 8.03 34.89
C GLY A 644 8.43 6.88 35.04
N HIS A 645 9.13 6.82 36.17
CA HIS A 645 10.12 5.79 36.52
C HIS A 645 9.44 4.53 37.09
N ASP A 646 8.72 3.81 36.24
CA ASP A 646 8.12 2.50 36.55
C ASP A 646 9.03 1.31 36.17
N GLY A 647 10.31 1.57 35.88
CA GLY A 647 11.26 0.57 35.37
C GLY A 647 11.03 0.16 33.90
N LEU A 648 10.08 0.80 33.21
CA LEU A 648 9.74 0.54 31.81
C LEU A 648 10.24 1.62 30.86
N SER A 649 10.94 2.64 31.36
CA SER A 649 11.49 3.71 30.53
C SER A 649 12.93 4.05 30.92
N GLN A 650 13.68 4.64 30.00
CA GLN A 650 15.05 5.08 30.21
C GLN A 650 15.30 6.40 29.50
N VAL A 651 15.86 7.35 30.24
CA VAL A 651 16.39 8.59 29.68
C VAL A 651 17.89 8.63 29.97
N ILE A 652 18.71 8.90 28.95
CA ILE A 652 20.17 9.04 29.08
C ILE A 652 20.51 10.46 28.63
N VAL A 653 21.12 11.25 29.51
CA VAL A 653 21.50 12.62 29.23
C VAL A 653 22.99 12.81 29.46
N THR A 654 23.71 13.33 28.47
CA THR A 654 25.08 13.80 28.68
C THR A 654 25.06 15.26 29.13
N SER A 655 25.90 15.62 30.10
CA SER A 655 25.93 16.96 30.67
C SER A 655 27.35 17.44 30.98
N THR A 656 27.57 18.74 30.81
CA THR A 656 28.77 19.46 31.26
C THR A 656 28.57 20.10 32.63
N THR A 657 27.32 20.22 33.10
CA THR A 657 26.98 20.83 34.39
C THR A 657 27.66 20.07 35.54
N ALA A 658 28.18 20.79 36.53
CA ALA A 658 28.90 20.16 37.63
C ALA A 658 27.97 19.25 38.46
N MET A 659 28.51 18.09 38.86
CA MET A 659 27.75 17.03 39.52
C MET A 659 27.13 17.48 40.86
N THR A 660 27.75 18.45 41.54
CA THR A 660 27.23 19.03 42.79
C THR A 660 25.85 19.68 42.61
N HIS A 661 25.65 20.44 41.53
CA HIS A 661 24.35 21.06 41.22
C HIS A 661 23.31 20.01 40.83
N LEU A 662 23.70 19.07 39.95
CA LEU A 662 22.82 18.01 39.47
C LEU A 662 22.29 17.12 40.61
N ARG A 663 23.16 16.72 41.55
CA ARG A 663 22.78 15.91 42.71
C ARG A 663 21.86 16.67 43.66
N ALA A 664 22.13 17.96 43.90
CA ALA A 664 21.30 18.78 44.78
C ALA A 664 19.88 18.98 44.23
N SER A 665 19.73 19.14 42.91
CA SER A 665 18.45 19.46 42.29
C SER A 665 17.54 18.25 42.02
N LEU A 666 18.14 17.06 41.90
CA LEU A 666 17.47 15.80 41.56
C LEU A 666 17.48 14.80 42.72
N GLU A 667 17.69 15.28 43.95
CA GLU A 667 17.64 14.44 45.14
C GLU A 667 16.26 13.77 45.27
N GLY A 668 16.27 12.44 45.49
CA GLY A 668 15.03 11.65 45.60
C GLY A 668 14.35 11.27 44.28
N ALA A 669 14.84 11.72 43.13
CA ALA A 669 14.23 11.45 41.82
C ALA A 669 14.63 10.10 41.17
N GLY A 670 15.36 9.23 41.89
CA GLY A 670 15.74 7.91 41.37
C GLY A 670 16.69 7.96 40.17
N VAL A 671 17.63 8.90 40.17
CA VAL A 671 18.57 9.18 39.07
C VAL A 671 19.88 8.41 39.25
N LEU A 672 20.36 7.76 38.18
CA LEU A 672 21.72 7.23 38.13
C LEU A 672 22.69 8.32 37.66
N PHE A 673 23.65 8.67 38.49
CA PHE A 673 24.72 9.61 38.14
C PHE A 673 25.99 8.85 37.75
N VAL A 674 26.47 9.07 36.54
CA VAL A 674 27.77 8.58 36.06
C VAL A 674 28.71 9.76 35.96
N GLU A 675 29.69 9.82 36.87
CA GLU A 675 30.69 10.90 36.91
C GLU A 675 31.97 10.41 36.22
N LEU A 676 32.26 10.94 35.04
CA LEU A 676 33.53 10.69 34.34
C LEU A 676 34.65 11.63 34.84
N GLY A 677 34.29 12.71 35.55
CA GLY A 677 35.24 13.60 36.22
C GLY A 677 36.20 14.34 35.26
N SER A 678 37.46 14.49 35.69
CA SER A 678 38.57 15.00 34.87
C SER A 678 39.21 13.94 33.98
N GLU A 679 38.86 12.67 34.17
CA GLU A 679 39.41 11.56 33.40
C GLU A 679 38.92 11.63 31.95
N ARG A 680 39.76 11.21 31.00
CA ARG A 680 39.31 11.06 29.60
C ARG A 680 38.38 9.85 29.54
N LEU A 681 37.35 9.89 28.69
CA LEU A 681 36.49 8.71 28.43
C LEU A 681 37.31 7.46 28.10
N LEU A 682 38.41 7.65 27.36
CA LEU A 682 39.32 6.61 26.93
C LEU A 682 40.56 6.70 27.82
N ASP A 683 40.71 5.72 28.69
CA ASP A 683 41.84 5.58 29.61
C ASP A 683 42.41 4.17 29.52
N TRP A 684 43.63 3.98 30.00
CA TRP A 684 44.32 2.68 29.99
C TRP A 684 43.49 1.61 30.72
N ASP A 685 43.18 0.54 30.01
CA ASP A 685 42.42 -0.58 30.55
C ASP A 685 43.19 -1.87 30.32
N ALA A 686 44.00 -2.20 31.32
CA ALA A 686 44.93 -3.34 31.33
C ALA A 686 44.22 -4.71 31.30
N ARG A 687 42.89 -4.76 31.33
CA ARG A 687 42.13 -6.01 31.25
C ARG A 687 42.18 -6.54 29.82
N ASN A 688 42.51 -7.82 29.66
CA ASN A 688 42.22 -8.54 28.43
C ASN A 688 40.70 -8.69 28.31
N ASP A 689 40.11 -8.09 27.28
CA ASP A 689 38.67 -8.20 27.04
C ASP A 689 38.40 -9.42 26.16
N HIS A 690 37.41 -10.24 26.52
CA HIS A 690 37.02 -11.38 25.71
C HIS A 690 36.38 -10.94 24.38
N LEU A 691 35.87 -9.70 24.33
CA LEU A 691 35.31 -9.07 23.13
C LEU A 691 36.40 -8.59 22.15
N ASP A 692 37.68 -8.57 22.53
CA ASP A 692 38.78 -8.22 21.63
C ASP A 692 39.04 -9.31 20.55
N ARG A 693 38.42 -10.50 20.67
CA ARG A 693 38.71 -11.71 19.86
C ARG A 693 37.78 -11.95 18.68
#